data_AF-A0A9D8IQR0-F1
#
_entry.id   AF-A0A9D8IQR0-F1
#
_cell.length_a   1.000
_cell.length_b   1.000
_cell.length_c   1.000
_cell.angle_alpha   90.00
_cell.angle_beta   90.00
_cell.angle_gamma   90.00
#
_symmetry.space_group_name_H-M   'P 1'
#
loop_
_entity.id
_entity.type
_entity.pdbx_description
1 polymer ?
#
loop_
_entity_poly.entity_id
_entity_poly.type
_entity_poly.pdbx_seq_one_letter_code
_entity_poly.pdbx_strand_id
1 'polypeptide(L)'
;MEVVRPRGTGSRMLGMLVALFVLAAPCLRGHAEVLTIRGALVDQAARPVSGAVVVTERGGSAVSASDGSFSLPLDLPPNLATIRVTAVATTDGGTLQGHKELRVAGQHAEADAGTIRMLASKSCDPSWLPTFGGFPGVNLDVHALAVFDDGSGGGPALYAAGAFNLAGGIAVSKIVKWDGASWTALSTGIDNSIYALAVYDDGLGGGPALYAGGNFTTIAGQAFNRIARWNGSTWSQVGSGVTGGNPVEVRALTVFAGGTGPELIAAGSFLSAGGSPANRVARWNGVQWKQLGGGVSDIAFALRVHDDGSGPALFVGGGFFTAGGLPASRIAKWNGASWSALGIGVNNNVHALEVHDDGLGAGTALYVGGEFTQAGGVLVNRIARWNGAAWSALGSGFNEAVRALAAYDDGTGGGPSLFAGGDFTMAGALTVNKVARWKAGAWSAFGSGVSSTVRALIVFGGSDGSTPKLVLGGDFNMAGPYNARRLVQWNGVNWSLLDHGVSFNGTVHAMLVFDNGLGAGPQLHIGGTFVSIGTKTLNRIARWDGTQWSSLGSGLGGTCHALAAFAGESGGPPQLYAAGEFQTAGTVAANRIARWTGTSWQALGTGLDDFAFALEVHSPTPGGPPRLHVGGRFLFAAGILSPRVAMWTGSQWLAVGGFDLLLGTTVFALKSFDDGQGDGPQLYAGGSFSTTSGSPANGIARRSGTQWVPLGSGAFGVVFDIEGYDDGTGDGPELYVGGNFPTAGGVVVNSIARWDGSSWSALGNGLSNGAGETVVRAMAVLDDGHGDGPALFVVGNFNSADGSPASNFARWGGRNCPFWTGIPSTFNAIVYAVTRTTGFAGVDSALIMGGSFQTSSAADSYLARWVACPVIDCDAADLDCDGLVNGDDLGTLLGLWGECDPCEFDFDCNGEIDESDLGYLFDHWTG
;
A
#
# COMPACT_ATOMS: atom_id res chain seq x y z
N MET A 1 -19.02 43.83 -29.69
CA MET A 1 -18.57 44.68 -30.81
C MET A 1 -17.23 44.10 -31.23
N GLU A 2 -17.04 43.45 -32.37
CA GLU A 2 -17.84 43.33 -33.59
C GLU A 2 -17.78 41.87 -34.07
N VAL A 3 -18.93 41.35 -34.48
CA VAL A 3 -19.17 40.01 -35.02
C VAL A 3 -19.12 40.12 -36.54
N VAL A 4 -18.77 39.04 -37.26
CA VAL A 4 -19.48 38.49 -38.45
C VAL A 4 -18.54 37.61 -39.31
N ARG A 5 -18.85 36.30 -39.35
CA ARG A 5 -18.54 35.33 -40.44
C ARG A 5 -19.59 35.48 -41.57
N PRO A 6 -19.70 34.59 -42.59
CA PRO A 6 -18.77 34.02 -43.61
C PRO A 6 -19.40 34.12 -45.04
N ARG A 7 -18.78 33.48 -46.06
CA ARG A 7 -19.35 32.82 -47.28
C ARG A 7 -18.19 32.66 -48.28
N GLY A 8 -18.00 31.61 -49.08
CA GLY A 8 -18.83 30.54 -49.62
C GLY A 8 -18.35 30.29 -51.06
N THR A 9 -17.67 29.17 -51.32
CA THR A 9 -18.03 28.07 -52.25
C THR A 9 -18.02 28.31 -53.77
N GLY A 10 -17.36 27.39 -54.50
CA GLY A 10 -17.74 26.99 -55.87
C GLY A 10 -16.56 26.58 -56.79
N SER A 11 -16.22 25.28 -56.90
CA SER A 11 -16.51 24.35 -58.03
C SER A 11 -15.58 24.53 -59.25
N ARG A 12 -14.83 23.55 -59.80
CA ARG A 12 -15.12 22.28 -60.54
C ARG A 12 -13.74 21.80 -61.06
N MET A 13 -13.39 20.52 -61.28
CA MET A 13 -13.84 19.64 -62.38
C MET A 13 -13.02 18.32 -62.37
N LEU A 14 -13.67 17.20 -62.73
CA LEU A 14 -13.21 15.98 -63.46
C LEU A 14 -11.77 15.46 -63.25
N GLY A 15 -11.45 14.19 -62.96
CA GLY A 15 -12.20 12.92 -63.00
C GLY A 15 -11.33 11.83 -63.63
N MET A 16 -11.05 10.72 -62.94
CA MET A 16 -10.79 9.40 -63.57
C MET A 16 -10.92 8.23 -62.57
N LEU A 17 -11.63 7.20 -63.02
CA LEU A 17 -11.95 5.91 -62.39
C LEU A 17 -10.72 5.09 -61.97
N VAL A 18 -10.77 4.42 -60.81
CA VAL A 18 -11.00 2.96 -60.60
C VAL A 18 -11.37 2.74 -59.12
N ALA A 19 -12.39 1.92 -58.87
CA ALA A 19 -12.97 1.64 -57.55
C ALA A 19 -12.53 0.28 -56.99
N LEU A 20 -12.29 0.19 -55.67
CA LEU A 20 -12.76 -0.93 -54.85
C LEU A 20 -12.82 -0.55 -53.36
N PHE A 21 -13.95 -0.89 -52.73
CA PHE A 21 -14.40 -0.58 -51.38
C PHE A 21 -13.55 -1.17 -50.24
N VAL A 22 -13.23 -0.37 -49.21
CA VAL A 22 -13.42 -0.72 -47.78
C VAL A 22 -13.79 0.56 -47.01
N LEU A 23 -14.77 0.42 -46.13
CA LEU A 23 -15.46 1.44 -45.33
C LEU A 23 -14.53 2.29 -44.45
N ALA A 24 -14.78 3.61 -44.44
CA ALA A 24 -14.45 4.46 -43.30
C ALA A 24 -15.56 4.33 -42.25
N ALA A 25 -15.19 3.95 -41.03
CA ALA A 25 -16.00 4.13 -39.82
C ALA A 25 -15.34 5.19 -38.92
N PRO A 26 -16.13 5.97 -38.15
CA PRO A 26 -15.67 7.19 -37.49
C PRO A 26 -15.07 6.94 -36.11
N CYS A 27 -14.21 7.87 -35.68
CA CYS A 27 -13.83 8.21 -34.31
C CYS A 27 -14.69 7.54 -33.20
N LEU A 28 -14.08 6.62 -32.44
CA LEU A 28 -14.54 6.22 -31.11
C LEU A 28 -13.50 6.68 -30.08
N ARG A 29 -13.90 7.60 -29.21
CA ARG A 29 -13.16 7.99 -28.02
C ARG A 29 -13.27 6.89 -26.96
N GLY A 30 -12.12 6.35 -26.55
CA GLY A 30 -11.74 6.18 -25.15
C GLY A 30 -12.36 5.04 -24.36
N HIS A 31 -12.05 3.79 -24.72
CA HIS A 31 -11.92 2.73 -23.72
C HIS A 31 -10.49 2.80 -23.15
N ALA A 32 -10.32 2.64 -21.83
CA ALA A 32 -9.01 2.31 -21.28
C ALA A 32 -8.71 0.86 -21.73
N GLU A 33 -7.81 0.70 -22.70
CA GLU A 33 -7.31 -0.62 -23.08
C GLU A 33 -6.26 -1.03 -22.05
N VAL A 34 -6.47 -2.20 -21.43
CA VAL A 34 -5.48 -2.83 -20.56
C VAL A 34 -4.34 -3.29 -21.47
N LEU A 35 -3.19 -2.62 -21.38
CA LEU A 35 -1.97 -3.04 -22.05
C LEU A 35 -1.29 -4.12 -21.21
N THR A 36 -1.07 -5.31 -21.77
CA THR A 36 -0.27 -6.34 -21.10
C THR A 36 1.17 -6.26 -21.56
N ILE A 37 2.08 -5.93 -20.65
CA ILE A 37 3.52 -5.92 -20.89
C ILE A 37 4.06 -7.32 -20.61
N ARG A 38 4.77 -7.93 -21.56
CA ARG A 38 5.45 -9.22 -21.37
C ARG A 38 6.95 -9.07 -21.55
N GLY A 39 7.73 -9.88 -20.84
CA GLY A 39 9.17 -9.94 -21.06
C GLY A 39 9.80 -11.12 -20.33
N ALA A 40 11.12 -11.21 -20.42
CA ALA A 40 11.91 -12.19 -19.70
C ALA A 40 13.05 -11.48 -18.95
N LEU A 41 13.32 -11.94 -17.73
CA LEU A 41 14.40 -11.44 -16.90
C LEU A 41 15.53 -12.46 -16.92
N VAL A 42 16.73 -12.00 -17.24
CA VAL A 42 17.94 -12.84 -17.22
C VAL A 42 19.07 -12.12 -16.51
N ASP A 43 19.96 -12.84 -15.85
CA ASP A 43 21.16 -12.27 -15.23
C ASP A 43 22.26 -12.00 -16.29
N GLN A 44 23.43 -11.52 -15.85
CA GLN A 44 24.59 -11.27 -16.72
C GLN A 44 25.01 -12.52 -17.53
N ALA A 45 24.85 -13.73 -16.97
CA ALA A 45 25.16 -14.99 -17.65
C ALA A 45 24.01 -15.49 -18.54
N ALA A 46 23.00 -14.65 -18.81
CA ALA A 46 21.78 -14.98 -19.54
C ALA A 46 20.96 -16.13 -18.89
N ARG A 47 21.14 -16.37 -17.59
CA ARG A 47 20.33 -17.33 -16.83
C ARG A 47 19.04 -16.66 -16.37
N PRO A 48 17.90 -17.34 -16.37
CA PRO A 48 16.65 -16.74 -15.93
C PRO A 48 16.67 -16.29 -14.46
N VAL A 49 16.10 -15.10 -14.19
CA VAL A 49 15.96 -14.57 -12.84
C VAL A 49 14.52 -14.78 -12.36
N SER A 50 14.34 -15.68 -11.40
CA SER A 50 13.03 -16.03 -10.83
C SER A 50 12.73 -15.23 -9.56
N GLY A 51 11.45 -14.95 -9.33
CA GLY A 51 10.99 -14.28 -8.10
C GLY A 51 11.23 -12.77 -8.08
N ALA A 52 11.65 -12.18 -9.20
CA ALA A 52 11.84 -10.75 -9.32
C ALA A 52 10.49 -10.04 -9.36
N VAL A 53 10.36 -8.93 -8.64
CA VAL A 53 9.19 -8.06 -8.69
C VAL A 53 9.35 -7.09 -9.86
N VAL A 54 8.40 -7.09 -10.78
CA VAL A 54 8.34 -6.17 -11.93
C VAL A 54 7.24 -5.15 -11.70
N VAL A 55 7.50 -3.86 -11.92
CA VAL A 55 6.58 -2.74 -11.73
C VAL A 55 6.70 -1.75 -12.90
N THR A 56 5.80 -0.78 -12.98
CA THR A 56 5.96 0.39 -13.87
C THR A 56 5.77 1.69 -13.11
N GLU A 57 6.28 2.79 -13.66
CA GLU A 57 6.09 4.16 -13.13
C GLU A 57 4.61 4.62 -13.07
N ARG A 58 3.71 3.88 -13.74
CA ARG A 58 2.26 4.13 -13.76
C ARG A 58 1.45 3.10 -12.98
N GLY A 59 2.10 2.23 -12.21
CA GLY A 59 1.47 1.15 -11.44
C GLY A 59 1.54 -0.21 -12.15
N GLY A 60 0.75 -1.18 -11.70
CA GLY A 60 0.85 -2.58 -12.17
C GLY A 60 2.08 -3.31 -11.61
N SER A 61 1.96 -4.63 -11.42
CA SER A 61 3.06 -5.45 -10.93
C SER A 61 2.97 -6.89 -11.41
N ALA A 62 4.12 -7.52 -11.65
CA ALA A 62 4.26 -8.95 -11.94
C ALA A 62 5.40 -9.56 -11.11
N VAL A 63 5.43 -10.89 -11.00
CA VAL A 63 6.58 -11.61 -10.46
C VAL A 63 7.11 -12.53 -11.54
N SER A 64 8.43 -12.56 -11.73
CA SER A 64 9.03 -13.41 -12.76
C SER A 64 8.93 -14.89 -12.38
N ALA A 65 8.56 -15.71 -13.36
CA ALA A 65 8.47 -17.15 -13.24
C ALA A 65 9.86 -17.79 -13.15
N SER A 66 9.91 -19.12 -12.95
CA SER A 66 11.18 -19.87 -12.86
C SER A 66 12.02 -19.82 -14.13
N ASP A 67 11.40 -19.52 -15.27
CA ASP A 67 12.05 -19.29 -16.57
C ASP A 67 12.33 -17.81 -16.85
N GLY A 68 12.18 -16.94 -15.83
CA GLY A 68 12.43 -15.50 -15.92
C GLY A 68 11.31 -14.72 -16.59
N SER A 69 10.30 -15.38 -17.17
CA SER A 69 9.22 -14.69 -17.86
C SER A 69 8.32 -13.90 -16.89
N PHE A 70 7.82 -12.74 -17.33
CA PHE A 70 6.83 -11.95 -16.60
C PHE A 70 5.72 -11.46 -17.51
N SER A 71 4.55 -11.20 -16.93
CA SER A 71 3.39 -10.61 -17.62
C SER A 71 2.71 -9.63 -16.67
N LEU A 72 2.73 -8.35 -17.05
CA LEU A 72 2.29 -7.22 -16.25
C LEU A 72 1.12 -6.52 -16.96
N PRO A 73 -0.13 -6.69 -16.49
CA PRO A 73 -1.27 -5.95 -17.01
C PRO A 73 -1.30 -4.52 -16.46
N LEU A 74 -1.56 -3.54 -17.33
CA LEU A 74 -1.52 -2.13 -16.99
C LEU A 74 -2.61 -1.30 -17.70
N ASP A 75 -3.30 -0.45 -16.95
CA ASP A 75 -4.25 0.53 -17.51
C ASP A 75 -3.51 1.82 -17.87
N LEU A 76 -3.53 2.21 -19.15
CA LEU A 76 -2.82 3.40 -19.64
C LEU A 76 -3.76 4.50 -20.15
N PRO A 77 -3.39 5.78 -19.97
CA PRO A 77 -4.07 6.87 -20.65
C PRO A 77 -3.78 6.84 -22.16
N PRO A 78 -4.74 7.24 -23.02
CA PRO A 78 -4.69 7.05 -24.48
C PRO A 78 -3.58 7.84 -25.21
N ASN A 79 -2.81 8.67 -24.50
CA ASN A 79 -1.76 9.52 -25.07
C ASN A 79 -0.37 9.24 -24.46
N LEU A 80 -0.18 8.14 -23.73
CA LEU A 80 1.12 7.81 -23.17
C LEU A 80 2.09 7.39 -24.29
N ALA A 81 3.22 8.07 -24.40
CA ALA A 81 4.20 7.81 -25.45
C ALA A 81 5.14 6.65 -25.08
N THR A 82 5.63 6.68 -23.84
CA THR A 82 6.60 5.73 -23.29
C THR A 82 6.18 5.30 -21.88
N ILE A 83 6.64 4.13 -21.46
CA ILE A 83 6.53 3.67 -20.09
C ILE A 83 7.78 2.93 -19.65
N ARG A 84 8.28 3.26 -18.45
CA ARG A 84 9.38 2.53 -17.81
C ARG A 84 8.86 1.29 -17.07
N VAL A 85 9.42 0.13 -17.41
CA VAL A 85 9.22 -1.14 -16.70
C VAL A 85 10.47 -1.43 -15.89
N THR A 86 10.32 -1.68 -14.60
CA THR A 86 11.43 -1.91 -13.68
C THR A 86 11.25 -3.25 -13.00
N ALA A 87 12.30 -4.07 -12.98
CA ALA A 87 12.32 -5.36 -12.31
C ALA A 87 13.41 -5.39 -11.23
N VAL A 88 13.11 -5.96 -10.07
CA VAL A 88 14.03 -6.06 -8.92
C VAL A 88 13.98 -7.47 -8.33
N ALA A 89 15.15 -8.10 -8.14
CA ALA A 89 15.28 -9.42 -7.53
C ALA A 89 16.35 -9.40 -6.44
N THR A 90 16.07 -9.98 -5.28
CA THR A 90 17.09 -10.18 -4.23
C THR A 90 17.63 -11.60 -4.34
N THR A 91 18.94 -11.75 -4.47
CA THR A 91 19.63 -13.05 -4.57
C THR A 91 20.68 -13.18 -3.46
N ASP A 92 21.20 -14.39 -3.24
CA ASP A 92 22.29 -14.64 -2.29
C ASP A 92 23.57 -13.85 -2.61
N GLY A 93 23.68 -13.26 -3.81
CA GLY A 93 24.79 -12.43 -4.28
C GLY A 93 24.46 -10.94 -4.42
N GLY A 94 23.32 -10.46 -3.90
CA GLY A 94 22.92 -9.05 -3.95
C GLY A 94 21.60 -8.80 -4.72
N THR A 95 21.25 -7.53 -4.88
CA THR A 95 20.05 -7.10 -5.61
C THR A 95 20.38 -6.97 -7.10
N LEU A 96 19.61 -7.67 -7.93
CA LEU A 96 19.61 -7.50 -9.37
C LEU A 96 18.47 -6.58 -9.77
N GLN A 97 18.73 -5.63 -10.66
CA GLN A 97 17.70 -4.78 -11.25
C GLN A 97 17.91 -4.64 -12.75
N GLY A 98 16.80 -4.47 -13.46
CA GLY A 98 16.80 -4.16 -14.87
C GLY A 98 15.58 -3.31 -15.18
N HIS A 99 15.74 -2.34 -16.06
CA HIS A 99 14.62 -1.54 -16.53
C HIS A 99 14.60 -1.48 -18.05
N LYS A 100 13.44 -1.12 -18.60
CA LYS A 100 13.30 -0.87 -20.03
C LYS A 100 12.21 0.17 -20.27
N GLU A 101 12.55 1.18 -21.06
CA GLU A 101 11.55 2.07 -21.62
C GLU A 101 10.88 1.43 -22.82
N LEU A 102 9.55 1.39 -22.76
CA LEU A 102 8.70 0.84 -23.79
C LEU A 102 7.91 1.94 -24.44
N ARG A 103 8.01 2.06 -25.76
CA ARG A 103 7.13 2.93 -26.53
C ARG A 103 5.76 2.28 -26.64
N VAL A 104 4.76 2.89 -26.02
CA VAL A 104 3.38 2.36 -25.93
C VAL A 104 2.38 3.17 -26.76
N ALA A 105 2.83 4.23 -27.43
CA ALA A 105 2.03 5.00 -28.38
C ALA A 105 1.50 4.10 -29.52
N GLY A 106 0.17 3.93 -29.58
CA GLY A 106 -0.52 3.17 -30.64
C GLY A 106 -0.54 1.65 -30.43
N GLN A 107 -0.21 1.15 -29.24
CA GLN A 107 -0.36 -0.27 -28.90
C GLN A 107 -1.67 -0.51 -28.15
N HIS A 108 -2.44 -1.52 -28.59
CA HIS A 108 -3.86 -1.67 -28.22
C HIS A 108 -4.16 -2.91 -27.34
N ALA A 109 -3.17 -3.78 -27.05
CA ALA A 109 -3.43 -5.00 -26.27
C ALA A 109 -2.20 -5.59 -25.55
N GLU A 110 -1.04 -5.64 -26.21
CA GLU A 110 0.20 -6.20 -25.65
C GLU A 110 1.40 -5.36 -26.07
N ALA A 111 2.34 -5.18 -25.13
CA ALA A 111 3.66 -4.60 -25.37
C ALA A 111 4.75 -5.59 -24.96
N ASP A 112 5.77 -5.74 -25.80
CA ASP A 112 6.88 -6.65 -25.54
C ASP A 112 8.09 -5.90 -24.97
N ALA A 113 8.34 -6.11 -23.68
CA ALA A 113 9.53 -5.68 -22.98
C ALA A 113 10.77 -6.48 -23.41
N GLY A 114 10.63 -7.55 -24.19
CA GLY A 114 11.73 -8.41 -24.60
C GLY A 114 12.49 -8.98 -23.41
N THR A 115 13.79 -9.24 -23.59
CA THR A 115 14.66 -9.61 -22.48
C THR A 115 15.14 -8.36 -21.76
N ILE A 116 14.80 -8.23 -20.48
CA ILE A 116 15.39 -7.27 -19.56
C ILE A 116 16.55 -7.99 -18.88
N ARG A 117 17.77 -7.53 -19.17
CA ARG A 117 18.95 -8.01 -18.45
C ARG A 117 18.94 -7.37 -17.07
N MET A 118 18.91 -8.24 -16.07
CA MET A 118 19.01 -7.94 -14.66
C MET A 118 20.49 -7.90 -14.34
N LEU A 119 21.01 -6.69 -14.21
CA LEU A 119 22.39 -6.45 -13.82
C LEU A 119 22.42 -6.24 -12.31
N ALA A 120 23.57 -6.47 -11.68
CA ALA A 120 23.85 -5.78 -10.44
C ALA A 120 23.90 -4.29 -10.82
N SER A 121 22.88 -3.51 -10.48
CA SER A 121 22.57 -2.26 -11.20
C SER A 121 23.32 -1.04 -10.67
N LYS A 122 24.01 -0.28 -11.54
CA LYS A 122 24.39 1.13 -11.30
C LYS A 122 23.21 2.08 -11.61
N SER A 123 22.29 1.70 -12.50
CA SER A 123 21.09 2.51 -12.82
C SER A 123 19.85 2.06 -12.04
N CYS A 124 19.62 2.71 -10.92
CA CYS A 124 18.43 2.57 -10.12
C CYS A 124 17.84 3.96 -9.93
N ASP A 125 16.65 4.20 -10.46
CA ASP A 125 15.88 5.32 -9.92
C ASP A 125 15.57 4.96 -8.46
N PRO A 126 16.05 5.75 -7.48
CA PRO A 126 15.73 5.49 -6.10
C PRO A 126 14.20 5.55 -5.93
N SER A 127 13.63 4.53 -5.31
CA SER A 127 12.19 4.31 -5.35
C SER A 127 11.58 4.09 -3.97
N TRP A 128 10.31 4.45 -3.88
CA TRP A 128 9.48 4.19 -2.72
C TRP A 128 9.02 2.74 -2.74
N LEU A 129 9.36 1.99 -1.69
CA LEU A 129 8.90 0.62 -1.53
C LEU A 129 7.72 0.57 -0.53
N PRO A 130 6.63 -0.15 -0.84
CA PRO A 130 5.55 -0.41 0.11
C PRO A 130 6.05 -1.38 1.18
N THR A 131 6.19 -0.91 2.43
CA THR A 131 7.21 -1.51 3.31
C THR A 131 6.83 -1.82 4.74
N PHE A 132 5.72 -1.27 5.25
CA PHE A 132 5.38 -1.47 6.66
C PHE A 132 4.02 -2.13 6.90
N GLY A 133 3.39 -2.68 5.84
CA GLY A 133 2.10 -3.41 5.89
C GLY A 133 1.92 -4.35 4.70
N GLY A 134 0.95 -5.26 4.80
CA GLY A 134 0.65 -6.24 3.75
C GLY A 134 0.21 -5.57 2.45
N PHE A 135 0.55 -6.17 1.31
CA PHE A 135 0.02 -5.71 0.02
C PHE A 135 -1.51 -5.78 0.01
N PRO A 136 -2.24 -4.73 -0.41
CA PRO A 136 -3.68 -4.79 -0.35
C PRO A 136 -4.24 -5.84 -1.32
N GLY A 137 -5.22 -6.63 -0.87
CA GLY A 137 -5.97 -7.54 -1.72
C GLY A 137 -5.19 -8.75 -2.26
N VAL A 138 -5.57 -9.22 -3.45
CA VAL A 138 -5.05 -10.43 -4.09
C VAL A 138 -4.62 -10.18 -5.54
N ASN A 139 -3.79 -11.05 -6.10
CA ASN A 139 -3.21 -10.79 -7.43
C ASN A 139 -4.04 -11.27 -8.63
N LEU A 140 -5.01 -12.17 -8.45
CA LEU A 140 -5.91 -12.65 -9.51
C LEU A 140 -7.36 -12.69 -9.01
N ASP A 141 -8.28 -13.11 -9.87
CA ASP A 141 -9.72 -13.08 -9.64
C ASP A 141 -10.16 -13.64 -8.29
N VAL A 142 -11.04 -12.89 -7.64
CA VAL A 142 -11.89 -13.37 -6.54
C VAL A 142 -13.20 -13.85 -7.14
N HIS A 143 -13.59 -15.09 -6.84
CA HIS A 143 -14.83 -15.70 -7.33
C HIS A 143 -15.87 -15.89 -6.23
N ALA A 144 -15.43 -16.13 -4.99
CA ALA A 144 -16.31 -16.36 -3.86
C ALA A 144 -15.80 -15.64 -2.61
N LEU A 145 -16.76 -15.21 -1.79
CA LEU A 145 -16.54 -14.62 -0.48
C LEU A 145 -17.46 -15.31 0.52
N ALA A 146 -16.96 -15.53 1.74
CA ALA A 146 -17.76 -16.06 2.85
C ALA A 146 -17.31 -15.46 4.18
N VAL A 147 -18.22 -15.42 5.15
CA VAL A 147 -17.90 -15.11 6.54
C VAL A 147 -18.00 -16.40 7.33
N PHE A 148 -16.96 -16.75 8.07
CA PHE A 148 -16.89 -17.98 8.84
C PHE A 148 -16.07 -17.77 10.12
N ASP A 149 -16.53 -18.36 11.22
CA ASP A 149 -15.75 -18.44 12.46
C ASP A 149 -15.17 -19.86 12.54
N ASP A 150 -13.85 -19.96 12.44
CA ASP A 150 -13.14 -21.23 12.49
C ASP A 150 -12.81 -21.70 13.92
N GLY A 151 -13.33 -21.03 14.93
CA GLY A 151 -13.12 -21.40 16.33
C GLY A 151 -11.72 -21.07 16.85
N SER A 152 -10.93 -20.29 16.11
CA SER A 152 -9.57 -19.86 16.53
C SER A 152 -9.57 -18.79 17.65
N GLY A 153 -10.74 -18.36 18.13
CA GLY A 153 -10.88 -17.37 19.21
C GLY A 153 -10.87 -15.91 18.75
N GLY A 154 -10.70 -15.64 17.45
CA GLY A 154 -10.76 -14.31 16.84
C GLY A 154 -12.16 -13.87 16.39
N GLY A 155 -13.16 -14.74 16.49
CA GLY A 155 -14.51 -14.50 15.95
C GLY A 155 -14.61 -14.69 14.43
N PRO A 156 -15.72 -14.26 13.80
CA PRO A 156 -15.94 -14.43 12.36
C PRO A 156 -14.91 -13.67 11.51
N ALA A 157 -14.31 -14.38 10.56
CA ALA A 157 -13.34 -13.83 9.61
C ALA A 157 -13.92 -13.85 8.18
N LEU A 158 -13.36 -13.00 7.31
CA LEU A 158 -13.67 -13.02 5.88
C LEU A 158 -12.78 -14.06 5.18
N TYR A 159 -13.38 -14.93 4.40
CA TYR A 159 -12.69 -15.87 3.52
C TYR A 159 -12.89 -15.44 2.08
N ALA A 160 -11.80 -15.26 1.36
CA ALA A 160 -11.80 -15.00 -0.07
C ALA A 160 -11.26 -16.23 -0.80
N ALA A 161 -11.88 -16.59 -1.93
CA ALA A 161 -11.45 -17.70 -2.75
C ALA A 161 -11.61 -17.40 -4.25
N GLY A 162 -10.72 -17.96 -5.07
CA GLY A 162 -10.69 -17.68 -6.50
C GLY A 162 -9.49 -18.29 -7.21
N ALA A 163 -8.93 -17.56 -8.17
CA ALA A 163 -7.81 -18.00 -8.99
C ALA A 163 -6.44 -17.56 -8.45
N PHE A 164 -6.40 -16.68 -7.46
CA PHE A 164 -5.20 -16.02 -6.94
C PHE A 164 -4.20 -16.96 -6.24
N ASN A 165 -2.94 -16.56 -6.26
CA ASN A 165 -1.84 -17.25 -5.58
C ASN A 165 -1.00 -16.31 -4.68
N LEU A 166 -1.42 -15.05 -4.55
CA LEU A 166 -0.85 -14.07 -3.63
C LEU A 166 -1.99 -13.30 -2.93
N ALA A 167 -1.85 -13.07 -1.63
CA ALA A 167 -2.71 -12.17 -0.84
C ALA A 167 -1.82 -11.45 0.16
N GLY A 168 -1.92 -10.13 0.36
CA GLY A 168 -1.10 -9.51 1.42
C GLY A 168 0.42 -9.50 1.15
N GLY A 169 0.89 -9.99 0.00
CA GLY A 169 2.30 -10.32 -0.25
C GLY A 169 2.72 -11.73 0.19
N ILE A 170 1.82 -12.47 0.85
CA ILE A 170 2.07 -13.86 1.20
C ILE A 170 1.61 -14.77 0.06
N ALA A 171 2.42 -15.79 -0.24
CA ALA A 171 2.03 -16.85 -1.17
C ALA A 171 0.86 -17.64 -0.58
N VAL A 172 -0.21 -17.78 -1.35
CA VAL A 172 -1.42 -18.51 -0.96
C VAL A 172 -1.83 -19.46 -2.07
N SER A 173 -2.71 -20.41 -1.79
CA SER A 173 -3.23 -21.34 -2.79
C SER A 173 -4.75 -21.22 -2.89
N LYS A 174 -5.23 -20.27 -3.72
CA LYS A 174 -6.64 -20.12 -4.15
C LYS A 174 -7.66 -19.72 -3.08
N ILE A 175 -7.29 -19.75 -1.80
CA ILE A 175 -8.13 -19.35 -0.67
C ILE A 175 -7.29 -18.72 0.43
N VAL A 176 -7.86 -17.72 1.09
CA VAL A 176 -7.22 -16.99 2.18
C VAL A 176 -8.27 -16.55 3.22
N LYS A 177 -7.85 -16.44 4.48
CA LYS A 177 -8.60 -15.87 5.60
C LYS A 177 -8.09 -14.46 5.89
N TRP A 178 -8.99 -13.53 6.13
CA TRP A 178 -8.73 -12.20 6.67
C TRP A 178 -9.44 -12.05 8.01
N ASP A 179 -8.66 -11.90 9.08
CA ASP A 179 -9.15 -11.76 10.46
C ASP A 179 -9.45 -10.31 10.86
N GLY A 180 -9.35 -9.36 9.92
CA GLY A 180 -9.46 -7.94 10.20
C GLY A 180 -8.12 -7.22 10.31
N ALA A 181 -7.01 -7.95 10.39
CA ALA A 181 -5.66 -7.40 10.51
C ALA A 181 -4.62 -8.09 9.62
N SER A 182 -4.78 -9.37 9.32
CA SER A 182 -3.78 -10.16 8.58
C SER A 182 -4.41 -11.19 7.64
N TRP A 183 -3.69 -11.43 6.54
CA TRP A 183 -3.99 -12.52 5.61
C TRP A 183 -3.34 -13.81 6.11
N THR A 184 -4.12 -14.88 6.19
CA THR A 184 -3.62 -16.23 6.53
C THR A 184 -3.99 -17.21 5.43
N ALA A 185 -2.99 -17.92 4.90
CA ALA A 185 -3.22 -19.04 4.00
C ALA A 185 -3.86 -20.21 4.76
N LEU A 186 -4.91 -20.82 4.22
CA LEU A 186 -5.51 -22.02 4.83
C LEU A 186 -4.78 -23.31 4.43
N SER A 187 -4.10 -23.30 3.29
CA SER A 187 -3.41 -24.47 2.73
C SER A 187 -2.38 -24.05 1.69
N THR A 188 -1.45 -24.95 1.43
CA THR A 188 -0.59 -24.95 0.24
C THR A 188 -1.14 -25.93 -0.80
N GLY A 189 -0.89 -25.67 -2.08
CA GLY A 189 -1.05 -26.65 -3.16
C GLY A 189 -2.49 -26.99 -3.53
N ILE A 190 -3.37 -26.00 -3.63
CA ILE A 190 -4.65 -26.13 -4.35
C ILE A 190 -4.39 -25.80 -5.83
N ASP A 191 -4.64 -26.76 -6.72
CA ASP A 191 -4.23 -26.68 -8.12
C ASP A 191 -5.07 -25.72 -8.98
N ASN A 192 -6.39 -25.74 -8.83
CA ASN A 192 -7.32 -24.93 -9.64
C ASN A 192 -8.27 -24.09 -8.77
N SER A 193 -9.08 -23.26 -9.42
CA SER A 193 -9.92 -22.24 -8.79
C SER A 193 -11.03 -22.81 -7.89
N ILE A 194 -11.36 -22.02 -6.87
CA ILE A 194 -12.56 -22.18 -6.05
C ILE A 194 -13.60 -21.18 -6.56
N TYR A 195 -14.83 -21.65 -6.77
CA TYR A 195 -15.94 -20.85 -7.31
C TYR A 195 -17.05 -20.61 -6.29
N ALA A 196 -17.14 -21.42 -5.23
CA ALA A 196 -18.19 -21.34 -4.24
C ALA A 196 -17.66 -21.64 -2.83
N LEU A 197 -18.20 -20.92 -1.85
CA LEU A 197 -17.98 -21.15 -0.43
C LEU A 197 -19.34 -21.21 0.28
N ALA A 198 -19.48 -22.09 1.26
CA ALA A 198 -20.65 -22.13 2.15
C ALA A 198 -20.26 -22.63 3.55
N VAL A 199 -20.95 -22.13 4.57
CA VAL A 199 -20.83 -22.65 5.94
C VAL A 199 -21.95 -23.65 6.19
N TYR A 200 -21.61 -24.84 6.66
CA TYR A 200 -22.56 -25.91 6.96
C TYR A 200 -22.11 -26.71 8.18
N ASP A 201 -23.04 -26.99 9.10
CA ASP A 201 -22.83 -27.92 10.19
C ASP A 201 -23.32 -29.30 9.73
N ASP A 202 -22.38 -30.23 9.58
CA ASP A 202 -22.66 -31.59 9.13
C ASP A 202 -22.99 -32.56 10.25
N GLY A 203 -23.09 -32.08 11.50
CA GLY A 203 -23.49 -32.90 12.64
C GLY A 203 -22.46 -33.93 13.07
N LEU A 204 -21.22 -33.86 12.56
CA LEU A 204 -20.13 -34.79 12.88
C LEU A 204 -19.40 -34.48 14.20
N GLY A 205 -19.87 -33.48 14.95
CA GLY A 205 -19.17 -32.93 16.11
C GLY A 205 -18.06 -31.94 15.70
N GLY A 206 -17.96 -30.81 16.40
CA GLY A 206 -17.02 -29.73 16.08
C GLY A 206 -17.66 -28.43 15.58
N GLY A 207 -19.00 -28.41 15.39
CA GLY A 207 -19.73 -27.22 14.96
C GLY A 207 -19.66 -26.98 13.44
N PRO A 208 -20.07 -25.78 12.98
CA PRO A 208 -20.07 -25.43 11.56
C PRO A 208 -18.68 -25.52 10.92
N ALA A 209 -18.64 -25.96 9.66
CA ALA A 209 -17.43 -26.04 8.85
C ALA A 209 -17.57 -25.23 7.55
N LEU A 210 -16.43 -24.81 6.98
CA LEU A 210 -16.40 -24.12 5.69
C LEU A 210 -16.24 -25.16 4.56
N TYR A 211 -17.14 -25.11 3.59
CA TYR A 211 -17.12 -25.95 2.39
C TYR A 211 -16.69 -25.14 1.19
N ALA A 212 -15.71 -25.64 0.44
CA ALA A 212 -15.22 -25.04 -0.79
C ALA A 212 -15.58 -25.92 -1.99
N GLY A 213 -16.17 -25.32 -3.02
CA GLY A 213 -16.51 -25.95 -4.29
C GLY A 213 -15.82 -25.24 -5.45
N GLY A 214 -15.32 -26.00 -6.43
CA GLY A 214 -14.60 -25.42 -7.55
C GLY A 214 -14.27 -26.41 -8.66
N ASN A 215 -13.16 -26.16 -9.35
CA ASN A 215 -12.60 -27.07 -10.36
C ASN A 215 -11.28 -27.72 -9.92
N PHE A 216 -10.90 -27.60 -8.64
CA PHE A 216 -9.70 -28.22 -8.08
C PHE A 216 -9.77 -29.75 -8.05
N THR A 217 -8.61 -30.39 -8.19
CA THR A 217 -8.44 -31.85 -8.12
C THR A 217 -7.48 -32.31 -7.03
N THR A 218 -6.71 -31.37 -6.46
CA THR A 218 -5.79 -31.66 -5.38
C THR A 218 -5.77 -30.55 -4.34
N ILE A 219 -5.51 -30.93 -3.09
CA ILE A 219 -5.17 -30.01 -1.98
C ILE A 219 -3.96 -30.61 -1.29
N ALA A 220 -2.86 -29.86 -1.19
CA ALA A 220 -1.59 -30.32 -0.61
C ALA A 220 -1.10 -31.66 -1.19
N GLY A 221 -1.27 -31.87 -2.51
CA GLY A 221 -0.90 -33.09 -3.21
C GLY A 221 -1.81 -34.31 -2.97
N GLN A 222 -2.81 -34.20 -2.09
CA GLN A 222 -3.83 -35.22 -1.89
C GLN A 222 -4.97 -35.04 -2.89
N ALA A 223 -5.54 -36.14 -3.38
CA ALA A 223 -6.66 -36.09 -4.31
C ALA A 223 -7.93 -35.56 -3.64
N PHE A 224 -8.59 -34.60 -4.27
CA PHE A 224 -9.92 -34.08 -3.90
C PHE A 224 -10.80 -34.01 -5.14
N ASN A 225 -12.10 -34.25 -4.98
CA ASN A 225 -13.03 -34.27 -6.11
C ASN A 225 -13.95 -33.03 -6.08
N ARG A 226 -13.35 -31.86 -6.35
CA ARG A 226 -14.05 -30.58 -6.64
C ARG A 226 -14.86 -29.97 -5.50
N ILE A 227 -14.92 -30.64 -4.35
CA ILE A 227 -15.51 -30.16 -3.11
C ILE A 227 -14.70 -30.63 -1.90
N ALA A 228 -14.51 -29.75 -0.93
CA ALA A 228 -13.70 -29.99 0.27
C ALA A 228 -14.31 -29.32 1.51
N ARG A 229 -14.06 -29.91 2.68
CA ARG A 229 -14.50 -29.42 4.00
C ARG A 229 -13.31 -28.96 4.83
N TRP A 230 -13.36 -27.74 5.33
CA TRP A 230 -12.42 -27.15 6.27
C TRP A 230 -13.05 -27.05 7.66
N ASN A 231 -12.47 -27.72 8.64
CA ASN A 231 -12.95 -27.74 10.03
C ASN A 231 -12.35 -26.66 10.92
N GLY A 232 -11.63 -25.69 10.34
CA GLY A 232 -10.87 -24.68 11.06
C GLY A 232 -9.37 -24.95 11.16
N SER A 233 -8.95 -26.21 10.97
CA SER A 233 -7.53 -26.58 11.03
C SER A 233 -7.04 -27.46 9.88
N THR A 234 -7.93 -28.26 9.28
CA THR A 234 -7.58 -29.28 8.28
C THR A 234 -8.64 -29.43 7.21
N TRP A 235 -8.20 -29.66 5.97
CA TRP A 235 -9.06 -30.02 4.85
C TRP A 235 -9.37 -31.51 4.86
N SER A 236 -10.62 -31.86 4.56
CA SER A 236 -11.10 -33.24 4.46
C SER A 236 -12.03 -33.39 3.24
N GLN A 237 -12.04 -34.60 2.67
CA GLN A 237 -12.92 -34.92 1.54
C GLN A 237 -14.39 -34.94 1.97
N VAL A 238 -15.29 -34.55 1.06
CA VAL A 238 -16.74 -34.61 1.29
C VAL A 238 -17.32 -35.82 0.56
N GLY A 239 -17.35 -36.97 1.26
CA GLY A 239 -17.59 -38.26 0.62
C GLY A 239 -16.60 -38.51 -0.53
N SER A 240 -17.06 -39.07 -1.64
CA SER A 240 -16.24 -39.21 -2.86
C SER A 240 -16.25 -37.97 -3.77
N GLY A 241 -16.82 -36.84 -3.32
CA GLY A 241 -16.98 -35.60 -4.08
C GLY A 241 -17.89 -35.71 -5.30
N VAL A 242 -17.66 -34.86 -6.31
CA VAL A 242 -18.48 -34.78 -7.53
C VAL A 242 -17.66 -35.03 -8.80
N THR A 243 -18.28 -35.68 -9.79
CA THR A 243 -17.64 -36.10 -11.04
C THR A 243 -18.62 -36.04 -12.23
N GLY A 244 -18.10 -36.29 -13.44
CA GLY A 244 -18.87 -36.30 -14.69
C GLY A 244 -19.30 -34.90 -15.14
N GLY A 245 -19.27 -34.62 -16.44
CA GLY A 245 -19.45 -33.26 -17.00
C GLY A 245 -18.19 -32.75 -17.69
N ASN A 246 -18.30 -31.68 -18.49
CA ASN A 246 -17.17 -31.07 -19.18
C ASN A 246 -17.37 -29.54 -19.36
N PRO A 247 -16.68 -28.70 -18.57
CA PRO A 247 -15.84 -29.04 -17.42
C PRO A 247 -16.67 -29.55 -16.23
N VAL A 248 -16.04 -30.19 -15.23
CA VAL A 248 -16.72 -30.61 -13.97
C VAL A 248 -16.57 -29.53 -12.91
N GLU A 249 -17.61 -28.82 -12.53
CA GLU A 249 -17.44 -27.68 -11.62
C GLU A 249 -18.55 -27.66 -10.58
N VAL A 250 -18.20 -27.26 -9.36
CA VAL A 250 -19.16 -26.78 -8.37
C VAL A 250 -19.14 -25.26 -8.43
N ARG A 251 -20.24 -24.67 -8.91
CA ARG A 251 -20.41 -23.22 -9.14
C ARG A 251 -21.15 -22.52 -8.01
N ALA A 252 -21.98 -23.25 -7.27
CA ALA A 252 -22.74 -22.71 -6.15
C ALA A 252 -22.89 -23.74 -5.03
N LEU A 253 -22.86 -23.25 -3.79
CA LEU A 253 -23.11 -23.99 -2.57
C LEU A 253 -24.12 -23.22 -1.72
N THR A 254 -25.06 -23.91 -1.09
CA THR A 254 -25.95 -23.31 -0.09
C THR A 254 -26.44 -24.37 0.89
N VAL A 255 -27.05 -23.96 2.01
CA VAL A 255 -27.70 -24.87 2.94
C VAL A 255 -29.21 -24.78 2.77
N PHE A 256 -29.88 -25.92 2.66
CA PHE A 256 -31.34 -25.99 2.55
C PHE A 256 -31.91 -27.03 3.49
N ALA A 257 -32.98 -26.66 4.20
CA ALA A 257 -33.71 -27.55 5.10
C ALA A 257 -35.10 -27.86 4.53
N GLY A 258 -35.17 -28.91 3.70
CA GLY A 258 -36.40 -29.34 3.01
C GLY A 258 -37.31 -30.25 3.83
N GLY A 259 -37.24 -30.21 5.16
CA GLY A 259 -38.02 -31.06 6.07
C GLY A 259 -37.30 -32.30 6.62
N THR A 260 -36.09 -32.60 6.17
CA THR A 260 -35.26 -33.72 6.68
C THR A 260 -34.05 -33.26 7.50
N GLY A 261 -34.05 -31.99 7.94
CA GLY A 261 -32.89 -31.31 8.51
C GLY A 261 -32.13 -30.48 7.47
N PRO A 262 -31.13 -29.68 7.90
CA PRO A 262 -30.28 -28.92 6.99
C PRO A 262 -29.39 -29.86 6.18
N GLU A 263 -29.27 -29.60 4.88
CA GLU A 263 -28.38 -30.32 3.97
C GLU A 263 -27.58 -29.30 3.15
N LEU A 264 -26.31 -29.61 2.86
CA LEU A 264 -25.51 -28.83 1.93
C LEU A 264 -25.92 -29.18 0.50
N ILE A 265 -26.35 -28.17 -0.26
CA ILE A 265 -26.70 -28.30 -1.67
C ILE A 265 -25.51 -27.83 -2.51
N ALA A 266 -25.06 -28.68 -3.42
CA ALA A 266 -24.06 -28.35 -4.43
C ALA A 266 -24.69 -28.27 -5.80
N ALA A 267 -24.34 -27.23 -6.56
CA ALA A 267 -24.78 -27.04 -7.93
C ALA A 267 -23.64 -26.63 -8.86
N GLY A 268 -23.73 -27.00 -10.13
CA GLY A 268 -22.74 -26.66 -11.14
C GLY A 268 -22.93 -27.41 -12.45
N SER A 269 -21.85 -27.93 -13.02
CA SER A 269 -21.85 -28.67 -14.29
C SER A 269 -21.64 -30.18 -14.14
N PHE A 270 -21.53 -30.67 -12.89
CA PHE A 270 -21.27 -32.08 -12.60
C PHE A 270 -22.46 -33.00 -12.94
N LEU A 271 -22.22 -34.30 -13.14
CA LEU A 271 -23.24 -35.30 -13.47
C LEU A 271 -23.37 -36.43 -12.43
N SER A 272 -22.46 -36.50 -11.47
CA SER A 272 -22.42 -37.52 -10.42
C SER A 272 -21.93 -36.92 -9.10
N ALA A 273 -22.46 -37.42 -7.99
CA ALA A 273 -22.05 -37.07 -6.64
C ALA A 273 -22.00 -38.34 -5.76
N GLY A 274 -20.90 -38.54 -5.05
CA GLY A 274 -20.70 -39.77 -4.25
C GLY A 274 -20.74 -41.06 -5.08
N GLY A 275 -20.36 -41.00 -6.36
CA GLY A 275 -20.40 -42.13 -7.29
C GLY A 275 -21.77 -42.46 -7.89
N SER A 276 -22.82 -41.72 -7.50
CA SER A 276 -24.19 -41.91 -8.02
C SER A 276 -24.60 -40.77 -8.95
N PRO A 277 -25.42 -41.02 -10.00
CA PRO A 277 -25.93 -39.97 -10.87
C PRO A 277 -26.62 -38.85 -10.09
N ALA A 278 -26.19 -37.61 -10.33
CA ALA A 278 -26.74 -36.40 -9.75
C ALA A 278 -26.58 -35.28 -10.77
N ASN A 279 -27.64 -35.00 -11.52
CA ASN A 279 -27.62 -34.06 -12.65
C ASN A 279 -27.49 -32.61 -12.16
N ARG A 280 -26.25 -32.14 -11.97
CA ARG A 280 -25.87 -30.75 -11.72
C ARG A 280 -26.37 -30.14 -10.41
N VAL A 281 -27.19 -30.85 -9.65
CA VAL A 281 -27.64 -30.47 -8.31
C VAL A 281 -27.69 -31.71 -7.42
N ALA A 282 -26.98 -31.66 -6.30
CA ALA A 282 -26.87 -32.75 -5.32
C ALA A 282 -26.98 -32.20 -3.90
N ARG A 283 -27.43 -33.04 -2.96
CA ARG A 283 -27.54 -32.73 -1.54
C ARG A 283 -26.65 -33.65 -0.70
N TRP A 284 -26.00 -33.08 0.30
CA TRP A 284 -25.14 -33.76 1.25
C TRP A 284 -25.69 -33.59 2.66
N ASN A 285 -25.92 -34.71 3.34
CA ASN A 285 -26.51 -34.73 4.68
C ASN A 285 -25.48 -34.90 5.82
N GLY A 286 -24.19 -34.69 5.53
CA GLY A 286 -23.10 -34.96 6.47
C GLY A 286 -22.48 -36.35 6.34
N VAL A 287 -23.17 -37.29 5.69
CA VAL A 287 -22.70 -38.68 5.56
C VAL A 287 -22.64 -39.16 4.10
N GLN A 288 -23.64 -38.81 3.30
CA GLN A 288 -23.76 -39.30 1.93
C GLN A 288 -24.36 -38.24 0.98
N TRP A 289 -23.94 -38.32 -0.28
CA TRP A 289 -24.52 -37.54 -1.38
C TRP A 289 -25.79 -38.20 -1.87
N LYS A 290 -26.79 -37.38 -2.22
CA LYS A 290 -28.01 -37.80 -2.92
C LYS A 290 -28.34 -36.82 -4.03
N GLN A 291 -28.96 -37.30 -5.10
CA GLN A 291 -29.56 -36.43 -6.10
C GLN A 291 -30.70 -35.60 -5.52
N LEU A 292 -30.95 -34.42 -6.10
CA LEU A 292 -32.08 -33.56 -5.75
C LEU A 292 -33.15 -33.61 -6.85
N GLY A 293 -34.18 -34.42 -6.66
CA GLY A 293 -35.39 -34.42 -7.52
C GLY A 293 -35.15 -34.65 -9.01
N GLY A 294 -34.11 -35.40 -9.40
CA GLY A 294 -33.72 -35.64 -10.80
C GLY A 294 -32.79 -34.57 -11.40
N GLY A 295 -32.56 -33.45 -10.70
CA GLY A 295 -31.64 -32.38 -11.08
C GLY A 295 -32.13 -31.51 -12.25
N VAL A 296 -31.18 -30.88 -12.95
CA VAL A 296 -31.45 -29.94 -14.05
C VAL A 296 -30.68 -30.30 -15.33
N SER A 297 -31.19 -29.86 -16.48
CA SER A 297 -30.66 -30.26 -17.80
C SER A 297 -29.31 -29.64 -18.19
N ASP A 298 -28.95 -28.49 -17.61
CA ASP A 298 -27.71 -27.76 -17.93
C ASP A 298 -27.18 -26.99 -16.70
N ILE A 299 -26.04 -26.32 -16.83
CA ILE A 299 -25.27 -25.74 -15.72
C ILE A 299 -26.16 -24.91 -14.80
N ALA A 300 -26.07 -25.18 -13.49
CA ALA A 300 -26.67 -24.36 -12.45
C ALA A 300 -25.60 -23.40 -11.88
N PHE A 301 -25.82 -22.09 -12.05
CA PHE A 301 -24.87 -21.05 -11.64
C PHE A 301 -25.17 -20.45 -10.27
N ALA A 302 -26.44 -20.41 -9.88
CA ALA A 302 -26.87 -19.73 -8.66
C ALA A 302 -27.88 -20.56 -7.87
N LEU A 303 -27.77 -20.50 -6.55
CA LEU A 303 -28.69 -21.11 -5.59
C LEU A 303 -29.11 -20.06 -4.57
N ARG A 304 -30.40 -20.02 -4.22
CA ARG A 304 -30.89 -19.23 -3.10
C ARG A 304 -32.07 -19.87 -2.42
N VAL A 305 -32.06 -19.89 -1.09
CA VAL A 305 -33.23 -20.27 -0.29
C VAL A 305 -34.10 -19.04 -0.07
N HIS A 306 -35.41 -19.21 -0.29
CA HIS A 306 -36.41 -18.17 -0.08
C HIS A 306 -37.75 -18.81 0.30
N ASP A 307 -38.48 -18.17 1.20
CA ASP A 307 -39.87 -18.49 1.49
C ASP A 307 -40.75 -17.41 0.85
N ASP A 308 -41.48 -17.80 -0.20
CA ASP A 308 -42.42 -16.93 -0.92
C ASP A 308 -43.85 -17.01 -0.35
N GLY A 309 -43.99 -17.49 0.89
CA GLY A 309 -45.27 -17.68 1.59
C GLY A 309 -45.85 -19.09 1.43
N SER A 310 -45.19 -19.97 0.68
CA SER A 310 -45.55 -21.39 0.55
C SER A 310 -44.63 -22.35 1.32
N GLY A 311 -43.75 -21.78 2.15
CA GLY A 311 -42.70 -22.50 2.88
C GLY A 311 -41.33 -22.33 2.24
N PRO A 312 -40.26 -22.68 2.97
CA PRO A 312 -38.89 -22.53 2.49
C PRO A 312 -38.65 -23.39 1.26
N ALA A 313 -38.15 -22.77 0.20
CA ALA A 313 -37.84 -23.44 -1.06
C ALA A 313 -36.45 -23.05 -1.56
N LEU A 314 -35.84 -23.97 -2.30
CA LEU A 314 -34.58 -23.73 -2.99
C LEU A 314 -34.87 -23.24 -4.42
N PHE A 315 -34.38 -22.07 -4.75
CA PHE A 315 -34.41 -21.52 -6.10
C PHE A 315 -33.07 -21.76 -6.78
N VAL A 316 -33.12 -22.18 -8.04
CA VAL A 316 -31.94 -22.50 -8.85
C VAL A 316 -31.99 -21.70 -10.14
N GLY A 317 -30.92 -20.98 -10.44
CA GLY A 317 -30.73 -20.21 -11.68
C GLY A 317 -29.56 -20.75 -12.48
N GLY A 318 -29.68 -20.77 -13.81
CA GLY A 318 -28.61 -21.28 -14.65
C GLY A 318 -28.88 -21.25 -16.16
N GLY A 319 -28.22 -22.17 -16.86
CA GLY A 319 -28.32 -22.39 -18.30
C GLY A 319 -29.37 -23.42 -18.73
N PHE A 320 -30.12 -24.02 -17.80
CA PHE A 320 -30.97 -25.17 -18.05
C PHE A 320 -32.33 -24.83 -18.67
N PHE A 321 -32.99 -25.85 -19.22
CA PHE A 321 -34.34 -25.77 -19.80
C PHE A 321 -35.35 -26.72 -19.14
N THR A 322 -34.88 -27.68 -18.35
CA THR A 322 -35.75 -28.55 -17.55
C THR A 322 -35.20 -28.76 -16.14
N ALA A 323 -36.12 -28.98 -15.20
CA ALA A 323 -35.86 -29.34 -13.80
C ALA A 323 -36.77 -30.51 -13.41
N GLY A 324 -36.19 -31.60 -12.92
CA GLY A 324 -36.93 -32.85 -12.65
C GLY A 324 -37.64 -33.41 -13.88
N GLY A 325 -37.14 -33.12 -15.09
CA GLY A 325 -37.77 -33.50 -16.37
C GLY A 325 -38.92 -32.58 -16.83
N LEU A 326 -39.33 -31.61 -16.00
CA LEU A 326 -40.37 -30.64 -16.35
C LEU A 326 -39.75 -29.40 -17.04
N PRO A 327 -40.43 -28.78 -18.02
CA PRO A 327 -39.98 -27.52 -18.62
C PRO A 327 -39.80 -26.42 -17.57
N ALA A 328 -38.60 -25.86 -17.49
CA ALA A 328 -38.24 -24.76 -16.61
C ALA A 328 -37.10 -23.96 -17.24
N SER A 329 -37.43 -22.84 -17.89
CA SER A 329 -36.45 -22.04 -18.62
C SER A 329 -35.57 -21.24 -17.64
N ARG A 330 -34.37 -21.76 -17.38
CA ARG A 330 -33.24 -21.11 -16.71
C ARG A 330 -33.42 -20.70 -15.26
N ILE A 331 -34.63 -20.90 -14.72
CA ILE A 331 -34.93 -20.74 -13.30
C ILE A 331 -36.03 -21.72 -12.85
N ALA A 332 -35.83 -22.33 -11.68
CA ALA A 332 -36.75 -23.30 -11.08
C ALA A 332 -36.76 -23.20 -9.55
N LYS A 333 -37.83 -23.70 -8.94
CA LYS A 333 -38.04 -23.78 -7.49
C LYS A 333 -38.20 -25.25 -7.07
N TRP A 334 -37.55 -25.63 -5.98
CA TRP A 334 -37.70 -26.92 -5.29
C TRP A 334 -38.31 -26.69 -3.91
N ASN A 335 -39.50 -27.24 -3.67
CA ASN A 335 -40.25 -27.05 -2.43
C ASN A 335 -39.93 -28.08 -1.32
N GLY A 336 -38.89 -28.90 -1.51
CA GLY A 336 -38.58 -30.05 -0.63
C GLY A 336 -39.02 -31.40 -1.21
N ALA A 337 -39.98 -31.41 -2.14
CA ALA A 337 -40.53 -32.65 -2.72
C ALA A 337 -40.57 -32.66 -4.26
N SER A 338 -40.81 -31.52 -4.90
CA SER A 338 -40.95 -31.41 -6.36
C SER A 338 -40.37 -30.11 -6.92
N TRP A 339 -39.95 -30.18 -8.19
CA TRP A 339 -39.54 -29.03 -8.98
C TRP A 339 -40.76 -28.34 -9.61
N SER A 340 -40.71 -27.01 -9.69
CA SER A 340 -41.68 -26.19 -10.43
C SER A 340 -40.98 -25.02 -11.12
N ALA A 341 -41.44 -24.65 -12.31
CA ALA A 341 -40.99 -23.45 -13.00
C ALA A 341 -41.58 -22.16 -12.37
N LEU A 342 -40.89 -21.03 -12.58
CA LEU A 342 -41.41 -19.70 -12.22
C LEU A 342 -42.07 -19.07 -13.44
N GLY A 343 -43.34 -19.42 -13.67
CA GLY A 343 -44.05 -19.05 -14.90
C GLY A 343 -43.34 -19.64 -16.13
N ILE A 344 -43.14 -18.82 -17.18
CA ILE A 344 -42.40 -19.24 -18.39
C ILE A 344 -40.86 -19.16 -18.23
N GLY A 345 -40.36 -18.65 -17.10
CA GLY A 345 -38.94 -18.43 -16.85
C GLY A 345 -38.35 -17.21 -17.57
N VAL A 346 -37.06 -17.27 -17.87
CA VAL A 346 -36.27 -16.19 -18.51
C VAL A 346 -35.58 -16.65 -19.79
N ASN A 347 -35.22 -15.72 -20.68
CA ASN A 347 -34.70 -16.04 -22.01
C ASN A 347 -33.17 -16.25 -22.09
N ASN A 348 -32.39 -15.88 -21.07
CA ASN A 348 -30.95 -16.08 -21.03
C ASN A 348 -30.45 -16.40 -19.61
N ASN A 349 -29.15 -16.70 -19.45
CA ASN A 349 -28.56 -17.25 -18.24
C ASN A 349 -28.84 -16.38 -16.99
N VAL A 350 -29.09 -17.05 -15.88
CA VAL A 350 -29.18 -16.46 -14.54
C VAL A 350 -27.86 -16.69 -13.81
N HIS A 351 -27.25 -15.63 -13.29
CA HIS A 351 -25.97 -15.68 -12.57
C HIS A 351 -26.08 -15.33 -11.09
N ALA A 352 -27.10 -14.57 -10.70
CA ALA A 352 -27.28 -14.12 -9.32
C ALA A 352 -28.75 -14.24 -8.88
N LEU A 353 -28.94 -14.64 -7.62
CA LEU A 353 -30.23 -14.72 -6.94
C LEU A 353 -30.07 -14.11 -5.55
N GLU A 354 -30.87 -13.11 -5.22
CA GLU A 354 -30.88 -12.48 -3.88
C GLU A 354 -32.30 -12.28 -3.37
N VAL A 355 -32.48 -12.39 -2.06
CA VAL A 355 -33.76 -12.09 -1.40
C VAL A 355 -33.65 -10.70 -0.81
N HIS A 356 -34.59 -9.83 -1.16
CA HIS A 356 -34.57 -8.46 -0.69
C HIS A 356 -35.99 -7.96 -0.43
N ASP A 357 -36.14 -7.05 0.53
CA ASP A 357 -37.39 -6.35 0.78
C ASP A 357 -37.23 -4.90 0.32
N ASP A 358 -37.93 -4.56 -0.76
CA ASP A 358 -37.94 -3.20 -1.33
C ASP A 358 -39.03 -2.30 -0.73
N GLY A 359 -39.78 -2.78 0.26
CA GLY A 359 -40.87 -2.05 0.89
C GLY A 359 -42.10 -1.84 0.00
N LEU A 360 -42.16 -2.48 -1.18
CA LEU A 360 -43.24 -2.31 -2.17
C LEU A 360 -44.34 -3.38 -2.06
N GLY A 361 -44.34 -4.23 -1.02
CA GLY A 361 -45.27 -5.36 -0.90
C GLY A 361 -45.39 -5.94 0.52
N ALA A 362 -45.89 -7.17 0.62
CA ALA A 362 -46.14 -7.88 1.88
C ALA A 362 -44.88 -8.53 2.51
N GLY A 363 -43.68 -8.15 2.07
CA GLY A 363 -42.40 -8.68 2.54
C GLY A 363 -41.38 -8.89 1.41
N THR A 364 -40.41 -9.77 1.67
CA THR A 364 -39.29 -10.07 0.76
C THR A 364 -39.72 -10.68 -0.57
N ALA A 365 -38.99 -10.35 -1.63
CA ALA A 365 -39.12 -10.93 -2.97
C ALA A 365 -37.78 -11.50 -3.47
N LEU A 366 -37.85 -12.33 -4.52
CA LEU A 366 -36.66 -12.86 -5.18
C LEU A 366 -36.22 -11.93 -6.31
N TYR A 367 -34.95 -11.50 -6.29
CA TYR A 367 -34.31 -10.71 -7.33
C TYR A 367 -33.35 -11.56 -8.10
N VAL A 368 -33.40 -11.42 -9.41
CA VAL A 368 -32.70 -12.29 -10.35
C VAL A 368 -31.85 -11.42 -11.25
N GLY A 369 -30.55 -11.72 -11.32
CA GLY A 369 -29.57 -11.04 -12.15
C GLY A 369 -28.93 -12.01 -13.15
N GLY A 370 -28.61 -11.54 -14.35
CA GLY A 370 -27.97 -12.36 -15.36
C GLY A 370 -27.82 -11.67 -16.71
N GLU A 371 -28.00 -12.43 -17.79
CA GLU A 371 -27.84 -11.97 -19.18
C GLU A 371 -29.18 -11.82 -19.92
N PHE A 372 -30.30 -12.04 -19.23
CA PHE A 372 -31.63 -12.10 -19.83
C PHE A 372 -32.24 -10.72 -20.10
N THR A 373 -33.11 -10.66 -21.10
CA THR A 373 -33.85 -9.45 -21.50
C THR A 373 -35.37 -9.63 -21.43
N GLN A 374 -35.83 -10.82 -21.06
CA GLN A 374 -37.23 -11.11 -20.81
C GLN A 374 -37.39 -12.03 -19.60
N ALA A 375 -38.40 -11.77 -18.79
CA ALA A 375 -38.81 -12.61 -17.67
C ALA A 375 -40.34 -12.68 -17.62
N GLY A 376 -40.92 -13.87 -17.71
CA GLY A 376 -42.38 -13.99 -17.67
C GLY A 376 -43.12 -13.37 -18.87
N GLY A 377 -42.42 -13.05 -19.97
CA GLY A 377 -42.95 -12.26 -21.10
C GLY A 377 -42.86 -10.74 -20.90
N VAL A 378 -42.38 -10.29 -19.74
CA VAL A 378 -42.11 -8.88 -19.44
C VAL A 378 -40.72 -8.52 -19.97
N LEU A 379 -40.61 -7.39 -20.67
CA LEU A 379 -39.32 -6.81 -21.04
C LEU A 379 -38.61 -6.32 -19.77
N VAL A 380 -37.41 -6.85 -19.55
CA VAL A 380 -36.52 -6.53 -18.44
C VAL A 380 -35.12 -6.37 -19.02
N ASN A 381 -34.18 -5.78 -18.29
CA ASN A 381 -32.79 -5.67 -18.78
C ASN A 381 -31.84 -6.19 -17.71
N ARG A 382 -31.59 -7.51 -17.76
CA ARG A 382 -30.57 -8.23 -16.98
C ARG A 382 -30.78 -8.27 -15.47
N ILE A 383 -31.89 -7.70 -15.00
CA ILE A 383 -32.37 -7.74 -13.63
C ILE A 383 -33.90 -7.79 -13.61
N ALA A 384 -34.48 -8.66 -12.78
CA ALA A 384 -35.92 -8.75 -12.57
C ALA A 384 -36.27 -9.12 -11.12
N ARG A 385 -37.51 -8.80 -10.72
CA ARG A 385 -38.11 -9.15 -9.43
C ARG A 385 -39.21 -10.18 -9.65
N TRP A 386 -39.22 -11.22 -8.84
CA TRP A 386 -40.29 -12.21 -8.74
C TRP A 386 -40.97 -12.10 -7.38
N ASN A 387 -42.27 -11.82 -7.38
CA ASN A 387 -43.04 -11.58 -6.16
C ASN A 387 -43.77 -12.82 -5.62
N GLY A 388 -43.43 -14.02 -6.12
CA GLY A 388 -44.16 -15.27 -5.84
C GLY A 388 -45.19 -15.63 -6.90
N ALA A 389 -45.66 -14.67 -7.71
CA ALA A 389 -46.70 -14.88 -8.72
C ALA A 389 -46.38 -14.28 -10.11
N ALA A 390 -45.68 -13.14 -10.14
CA ALA A 390 -45.42 -12.38 -11.35
C ALA A 390 -44.00 -11.78 -11.37
N TRP A 391 -43.50 -11.61 -12.58
CA TRP A 391 -42.24 -10.93 -12.87
C TRP A 391 -42.45 -9.42 -13.07
N SER A 392 -41.52 -8.60 -12.60
CA SER A 392 -41.48 -7.16 -12.87
C SER A 392 -40.06 -6.67 -13.13
N ALA A 393 -39.93 -5.66 -13.99
CA ALA A 393 -38.66 -4.97 -14.24
C ALA A 393 -38.24 -4.09 -13.04
N LEU A 394 -36.93 -3.89 -12.87
CA LEU A 394 -36.39 -2.87 -11.97
C LEU A 394 -35.88 -1.67 -12.78
N GLY A 395 -36.74 -0.66 -12.93
CA GLY A 395 -36.46 0.49 -13.78
C GLY A 395 -36.07 0.06 -15.20
N SER A 396 -35.09 0.74 -15.79
CA SER A 396 -34.58 0.41 -17.12
C SER A 396 -33.55 -0.74 -17.15
N GLY A 397 -33.14 -1.27 -15.99
CA GLY A 397 -32.10 -2.31 -15.85
C GLY A 397 -30.73 -1.90 -16.39
N PHE A 398 -29.95 -2.90 -16.86
CA PHE A 398 -28.52 -2.74 -17.16
C PHE A 398 -28.14 -3.05 -18.62
N ASN A 399 -27.06 -2.43 -19.09
CA ASN A 399 -26.52 -2.65 -20.44
C ASN A 399 -25.69 -3.93 -20.59
N GLU A 400 -25.14 -4.49 -19.51
CA GLU A 400 -24.40 -5.76 -19.49
C GLU A 400 -24.73 -6.61 -18.26
N ALA A 401 -24.18 -7.83 -18.21
CA ALA A 401 -24.55 -8.87 -17.25
C ALA A 401 -24.44 -8.44 -15.79
N VAL A 402 -25.45 -8.83 -14.99
CA VAL A 402 -25.40 -8.75 -13.53
C VAL A 402 -24.88 -10.09 -13.01
N ARG A 403 -23.73 -10.07 -12.32
CA ARG A 403 -23.04 -11.28 -11.85
C ARG A 403 -23.19 -11.53 -10.35
N ALA A 404 -23.43 -10.47 -9.58
CA ALA A 404 -23.62 -10.56 -8.13
C ALA A 404 -24.74 -9.62 -7.67
N LEU A 405 -25.45 -10.06 -6.64
CA LEU A 405 -26.47 -9.28 -5.94
C LEU A 405 -26.23 -9.42 -4.43
N ALA A 406 -26.49 -8.35 -3.68
CA ALA A 406 -26.47 -8.38 -2.22
C ALA A 406 -27.44 -7.34 -1.64
N ALA A 407 -28.10 -7.66 -0.53
CA ALA A 407 -28.81 -6.69 0.29
C ALA A 407 -27.85 -6.13 1.35
N TYR A 408 -27.73 -4.80 1.43
CA TYR A 408 -26.84 -4.13 2.39
C TYR A 408 -27.47 -2.84 2.89
N ASP A 409 -27.39 -2.59 4.19
CA ASP A 409 -27.79 -1.32 4.78
C ASP A 409 -26.60 -0.35 4.73
N ASP A 410 -26.72 0.66 3.88
CA ASP A 410 -25.70 1.68 3.68
C ASP A 410 -25.86 2.90 4.61
N GLY A 411 -26.72 2.81 5.63
CA GLY A 411 -26.87 3.84 6.67
C GLY A 411 -27.66 5.07 6.22
N THR A 412 -28.26 5.05 5.03
CA THR A 412 -29.02 6.19 4.48
C THR A 412 -30.49 6.25 4.91
N GLY A 413 -30.90 5.40 5.86
CA GLY A 413 -32.27 5.33 6.39
C GLY A 413 -33.25 4.56 5.48
N GLY A 414 -34.34 4.03 6.04
CA GLY A 414 -35.34 3.27 5.28
C GLY A 414 -35.00 1.80 5.00
N GLY A 415 -34.02 1.23 5.71
CA GLY A 415 -33.62 -0.17 5.63
C GLY A 415 -32.59 -0.49 4.54
N PRO A 416 -32.27 -1.79 4.36
CA PRO A 416 -31.31 -2.27 3.38
C PRO A 416 -31.63 -1.79 1.96
N SER A 417 -30.61 -1.60 1.13
CA SER A 417 -30.73 -1.40 -0.31
C SER A 417 -30.29 -2.66 -1.04
N LEU A 418 -30.77 -2.87 -2.28
CA LEU A 418 -30.25 -3.92 -3.15
C LEU A 418 -29.06 -3.37 -3.94
N PHE A 419 -27.94 -4.10 -3.93
CA PHE A 419 -26.75 -3.80 -4.71
C PHE A 419 -26.59 -4.80 -5.84
N ALA A 420 -26.26 -4.29 -7.01
CA ALA A 420 -25.89 -5.08 -8.18
C ALA A 420 -24.42 -4.84 -8.52
N GLY A 421 -23.71 -5.93 -8.81
CA GLY A 421 -22.34 -5.91 -9.33
C GLY A 421 -22.24 -6.77 -10.60
N GLY A 422 -21.44 -6.34 -11.57
CA GLY A 422 -21.26 -7.10 -12.80
C GLY A 422 -20.42 -6.40 -13.86
N ASP A 423 -20.76 -6.64 -15.12
CA ASP A 423 -20.00 -6.18 -16.28
C ASP A 423 -20.49 -4.82 -16.79
N PHE A 424 -21.58 -4.30 -16.22
CA PHE A 424 -22.30 -3.13 -16.72
C PHE A 424 -21.59 -1.80 -16.47
N THR A 425 -21.82 -0.86 -17.38
CA THR A 425 -21.36 0.54 -17.28
C THR A 425 -22.53 1.51 -17.19
N MET A 426 -23.76 1.03 -17.38
CA MET A 426 -24.98 1.83 -17.36
C MET A 426 -26.14 1.12 -16.66
N ALA A 427 -26.89 1.89 -15.86
CA ALA A 427 -28.20 1.53 -15.33
C ALA A 427 -29.25 2.46 -15.97
N GLY A 428 -29.89 2.00 -17.04
CA GLY A 428 -30.67 2.87 -17.93
C GLY A 428 -29.79 3.94 -18.57
N ALA A 429 -30.15 5.21 -18.41
CA ALA A 429 -29.36 6.34 -18.89
C ALA A 429 -28.27 6.80 -17.90
N LEU A 430 -28.20 6.19 -16.70
CA LEU A 430 -27.24 6.56 -15.67
C LEU A 430 -25.94 5.79 -15.86
N THR A 431 -24.82 6.51 -15.99
CA THR A 431 -23.48 5.90 -15.94
C THR A 431 -23.21 5.39 -14.53
N VAL A 432 -22.92 4.10 -14.42
CA VAL A 432 -22.57 3.42 -13.17
C VAL A 432 -21.34 2.55 -13.42
N ASN A 433 -20.33 2.61 -12.56
CA ASN A 433 -19.08 1.89 -12.79
C ASN A 433 -19.14 0.50 -12.12
N LYS A 434 -19.77 -0.47 -12.81
CA LYS A 434 -19.80 -1.90 -12.45
C LYS A 434 -20.53 -2.26 -11.15
N VAL A 435 -20.97 -1.25 -10.40
CA VAL A 435 -21.73 -1.36 -9.15
C VAL A 435 -22.86 -0.33 -9.17
N ALA A 436 -24.07 -0.76 -8.83
CA ALA A 436 -25.22 0.12 -8.73
C ALA A 436 -26.05 -0.25 -7.50
N ARG A 437 -26.75 0.75 -6.98
CA ARG A 437 -27.62 0.64 -5.81
C ARG A 437 -29.07 0.88 -6.21
N TRP A 438 -29.96 0.00 -5.79
CA TRP A 438 -31.41 0.15 -5.93
C TRP A 438 -32.03 0.53 -4.60
N LYS A 439 -32.69 1.70 -4.57
CA LYS A 439 -33.48 2.14 -3.41
C LYS A 439 -34.64 3.02 -3.87
N ALA A 440 -35.77 2.91 -3.17
CA ALA A 440 -36.95 3.74 -3.41
C ALA A 440 -37.42 3.72 -4.89
N GLY A 441 -37.32 2.56 -5.55
CA GLY A 441 -37.78 2.40 -6.93
C GLY A 441 -36.82 2.92 -8.02
N ALA A 442 -35.58 3.28 -7.67
CA ALA A 442 -34.60 3.81 -8.63
C ALA A 442 -33.19 3.24 -8.45
N TRP A 443 -32.47 3.13 -9.56
CA TRP A 443 -31.03 2.83 -9.58
C TRP A 443 -30.24 4.14 -9.40
N SER A 444 -29.19 4.08 -8.58
CA SER A 444 -28.18 5.13 -8.45
C SER A 444 -26.77 4.54 -8.60
N ALA A 445 -25.82 5.38 -9.00
CA ALA A 445 -24.40 5.08 -8.85
C ALA A 445 -24.07 4.90 -7.36
N PHE A 446 -23.01 4.14 -7.07
CA PHE A 446 -22.54 3.93 -5.70
C PHE A 446 -21.04 4.20 -5.61
N GLY A 447 -20.69 5.27 -4.88
CA GLY A 447 -19.34 5.84 -4.89
C GLY A 447 -18.84 6.11 -6.31
N SER A 448 -17.54 5.92 -6.53
CA SER A 448 -16.90 5.99 -7.85
C SER A 448 -17.04 4.69 -8.67
N GLY A 449 -17.60 3.63 -8.08
CA GLY A 449 -17.54 2.25 -8.60
C GLY A 449 -16.11 1.70 -8.80
N VAL A 450 -15.97 0.68 -9.65
CA VAL A 450 -14.72 -0.07 -9.87
C VAL A 450 -14.38 -0.22 -11.37
N SER A 451 -13.12 -0.51 -11.72
CA SER A 451 -12.66 -0.49 -13.13
C SER A 451 -13.14 -1.66 -13.99
N SER A 452 -13.48 -2.81 -13.39
CA SER A 452 -13.85 -4.01 -14.14
C SER A 452 -14.81 -4.89 -13.32
N THR A 453 -15.02 -6.12 -13.75
CA THR A 453 -16.10 -7.01 -13.35
C THR A 453 -16.14 -7.28 -11.85
N VAL A 454 -17.30 -7.06 -11.23
CA VAL A 454 -17.60 -7.54 -9.87
C VAL A 454 -18.21 -8.93 -9.96
N ARG A 455 -17.59 -9.91 -9.30
CA ARG A 455 -18.03 -11.33 -9.33
C ARG A 455 -18.67 -11.77 -8.01
N ALA A 456 -18.30 -11.16 -6.90
CA ALA A 456 -18.81 -11.49 -5.57
C ALA A 456 -19.11 -10.22 -4.77
N LEU A 457 -20.22 -10.27 -4.02
CA LEU A 457 -20.66 -9.24 -3.08
C LEU A 457 -21.04 -9.93 -1.78
N ILE A 458 -20.56 -9.42 -0.65
CA ILE A 458 -20.95 -9.91 0.68
C ILE A 458 -20.99 -8.78 1.70
N VAL A 459 -21.77 -8.95 2.76
CA VAL A 459 -21.71 -8.09 3.94
C VAL A 459 -20.79 -8.72 4.98
N PHE A 460 -19.82 -7.96 5.48
CA PHE A 460 -18.86 -8.39 6.50
C PHE A 460 -18.83 -7.40 7.67
N GLY A 461 -18.66 -7.90 8.90
CA GLY A 461 -18.84 -7.12 10.13
C GLY A 461 -20.31 -7.04 10.57
N GLY A 462 -20.59 -6.36 11.68
CA GLY A 462 -21.95 -6.23 12.25
C GLY A 462 -22.27 -7.22 13.36
N SER A 463 -21.78 -8.47 13.26
CA SER A 463 -22.12 -9.54 14.24
C SER A 463 -21.44 -9.37 15.60
N ASP A 464 -20.38 -8.58 15.67
CA ASP A 464 -19.58 -8.25 16.86
C ASP A 464 -19.85 -6.81 17.38
N GLY A 465 -20.86 -6.12 16.83
CA GLY A 465 -21.15 -4.72 17.14
C GLY A 465 -20.37 -3.71 16.30
N SER A 466 -19.49 -4.16 15.38
CA SER A 466 -18.90 -3.29 14.36
C SER A 466 -19.96 -2.83 13.35
N THR A 467 -19.67 -1.79 12.57
CA THR A 467 -20.54 -1.43 11.44
C THR A 467 -20.40 -2.47 10.33
N PRO A 468 -21.50 -3.05 9.82
CA PRO A 468 -21.44 -3.94 8.67
C PRO A 468 -20.93 -3.17 7.46
N LYS A 469 -20.15 -3.84 6.62
CA LYS A 469 -19.53 -3.27 5.42
C LYS A 469 -19.86 -4.12 4.20
N LEU A 470 -20.08 -3.46 3.07
CA LEU A 470 -20.19 -4.15 1.79
C LEU A 470 -18.80 -4.43 1.22
N VAL A 471 -18.49 -5.71 0.98
CA VAL A 471 -17.22 -6.16 0.41
C VAL A 471 -17.44 -6.68 -1.01
N LEU A 472 -16.56 -6.27 -1.93
CA LEU A 472 -16.56 -6.64 -3.34
C LEU A 472 -15.33 -7.46 -3.66
N GLY A 473 -15.52 -8.52 -4.44
CA GLY A 473 -14.46 -9.30 -5.06
C GLY A 473 -14.69 -9.46 -6.56
N GLY A 474 -13.64 -9.46 -7.37
CA GLY A 474 -13.79 -9.64 -8.81
C GLY A 474 -12.50 -9.58 -9.61
N ASP A 475 -12.61 -9.06 -10.82
CA ASP A 475 -11.51 -8.81 -11.77
C ASP A 475 -11.31 -7.30 -11.96
N PHE A 476 -11.42 -6.50 -10.90
CA PHE A 476 -11.15 -5.06 -10.96
C PHE A 476 -9.81 -4.70 -10.30
N ASN A 477 -9.05 -3.82 -10.93
CA ASN A 477 -7.79 -3.32 -10.37
C ASN A 477 -7.96 -2.00 -9.64
N MET A 478 -8.99 -1.21 -9.97
CA MET A 478 -9.22 0.10 -9.37
C MET A 478 -10.60 0.19 -8.72
N ALA A 479 -10.68 0.93 -7.62
CA ALA A 479 -11.91 1.39 -6.99
C ALA A 479 -11.77 2.87 -6.62
N GLY A 480 -12.23 3.76 -7.51
CA GLY A 480 -11.89 5.19 -7.38
C GLY A 480 -10.39 5.42 -7.57
N PRO A 481 -9.70 6.18 -6.70
CA PRO A 481 -8.25 6.39 -6.80
C PRO A 481 -7.43 5.19 -6.32
N TYR A 482 -8.06 4.19 -5.67
CA TYR A 482 -7.34 3.10 -5.01
C TYR A 482 -7.04 1.95 -5.96
N ASN A 483 -5.82 1.42 -5.92
CA ASN A 483 -5.48 0.13 -6.51
C ASN A 483 -6.07 -1.00 -5.64
N ALA A 484 -7.28 -1.39 -6.01
CA ALA A 484 -8.17 -2.29 -5.32
C ALA A 484 -7.71 -3.75 -5.30
N ARG A 485 -6.81 -4.16 -6.22
CA ARG A 485 -6.28 -5.53 -6.32
C ARG A 485 -7.34 -6.60 -6.06
N ARG A 486 -8.41 -6.52 -6.86
CA ARG A 486 -9.50 -7.48 -6.93
C ARG A 486 -10.40 -7.58 -5.69
N LEU A 487 -10.17 -6.80 -4.62
CA LEU A 487 -10.92 -6.89 -3.37
C LEU A 487 -10.99 -5.56 -2.59
N VAL A 488 -12.20 -5.04 -2.34
CA VAL A 488 -12.42 -3.76 -1.63
C VAL A 488 -13.63 -3.80 -0.70
N GLN A 489 -13.69 -2.87 0.26
CA GLN A 489 -14.81 -2.68 1.17
C GLN A 489 -15.35 -1.24 1.13
N TRP A 490 -16.66 -1.08 1.35
CA TRP A 490 -17.29 0.22 1.57
C TRP A 490 -17.17 0.64 3.03
N ASN A 491 -16.59 1.80 3.30
CA ASN A 491 -16.41 2.29 4.69
C ASN A 491 -17.54 3.22 5.18
N GLY A 492 -18.62 3.35 4.40
CA GLY A 492 -19.72 4.29 4.68
C GLY A 492 -19.65 5.57 3.87
N VAL A 493 -18.45 5.97 3.41
CA VAL A 493 -18.23 7.21 2.64
C VAL A 493 -17.70 6.90 1.24
N ASN A 494 -16.66 6.07 1.14
CA ASN A 494 -15.96 5.74 -0.10
C ASN A 494 -15.57 4.25 -0.13
N TRP A 495 -15.14 3.78 -1.31
CA TRP A 495 -14.39 2.53 -1.41
C TRP A 495 -13.08 2.63 -0.63
N SER A 496 -12.69 1.54 0.00
CA SER A 496 -11.45 1.42 0.78
C SER A 496 -10.91 0.00 0.65
N LEU A 497 -9.61 -0.16 0.89
CA LEU A 497 -8.96 -1.47 0.89
C LEU A 497 -9.36 -2.26 2.15
N LEU A 498 -9.36 -3.59 2.09
CA LEU A 498 -9.62 -4.42 3.29
C LEU A 498 -8.48 -4.30 4.27
N ASP A 499 -7.28 -4.44 3.74
CA ASP A 499 -6.02 -4.11 4.37
C ASP A 499 -5.83 -2.61 4.17
N HIS A 500 -6.19 -1.81 5.17
CA HIS A 500 -5.68 -0.45 5.18
C HIS A 500 -4.19 -0.62 5.43
N GLY A 501 -3.37 -0.53 4.38
CA GLY A 501 -1.93 -0.37 4.55
C GLY A 501 -1.71 0.63 5.68
N VAL A 502 -0.94 0.19 6.68
CA VAL A 502 -0.57 0.87 7.93
C VAL A 502 -1.21 2.26 8.11
N SER A 503 -2.52 2.32 8.37
CA SER A 503 -3.14 3.63 8.56
C SER A 503 -2.82 4.09 9.97
N PHE A 504 -1.94 5.07 10.06
CA PHE A 504 -1.78 5.82 11.29
C PHE A 504 -2.96 6.77 11.42
N ASN A 505 -3.46 6.96 12.64
CA ASN A 505 -4.43 8.01 12.93
C ASN A 505 -3.77 9.27 13.51
N GLY A 506 -2.45 9.40 13.33
CA GLY A 506 -1.66 10.54 13.79
C GLY A 506 -0.27 10.53 13.18
N THR A 507 0.46 11.61 13.42
CA THR A 507 1.77 11.90 12.84
C THR A 507 2.88 11.09 13.50
N VAL A 508 3.92 10.78 12.72
CA VAL A 508 5.21 10.29 13.23
C VAL A 508 6.15 11.49 13.36
N HIS A 509 6.72 11.70 14.56
CA HIS A 509 7.64 12.81 14.85
C HIS A 509 9.08 12.37 15.12
N ALA A 510 9.28 11.12 15.55
CA ALA A 510 10.59 10.60 15.90
C ALA A 510 10.75 9.17 15.41
N MET A 511 11.96 8.81 14.98
CA MET A 511 12.30 7.46 14.53
C MET A 511 13.70 7.08 14.99
N LEU A 512 13.89 5.81 15.31
CA LEU A 512 15.18 5.26 15.70
C LEU A 512 15.25 3.78 15.31
N VAL A 513 16.27 3.40 14.54
CA VAL A 513 16.65 2.00 14.36
C VAL A 513 17.72 1.68 15.39
N PHE A 514 17.46 0.71 16.28
CA PHE A 514 18.48 0.26 17.24
C PHE A 514 18.30 -1.19 17.65
N ASP A 515 19.40 -1.84 18.01
CA ASP A 515 19.44 -3.18 18.61
C ASP A 515 19.75 -3.05 20.11
N ASN A 516 19.02 -3.79 20.95
CA ASN A 516 19.27 -3.86 22.38
C ASN A 516 20.34 -4.91 22.74
N GLY A 517 20.89 -5.63 21.76
CA GLY A 517 21.91 -6.65 21.94
C GLY A 517 21.39 -7.94 22.58
N LEU A 518 20.06 -8.14 22.63
CA LEU A 518 19.42 -9.31 23.24
C LEU A 518 18.97 -10.36 22.22
N GLY A 519 19.45 -10.27 20.97
CA GLY A 519 19.29 -11.31 19.95
C GLY A 519 18.11 -11.15 18.98
N ALA A 520 17.35 -10.05 19.07
CA ALA A 520 16.28 -9.73 18.11
C ALA A 520 16.77 -8.98 16.86
N GLY A 521 18.04 -8.53 16.86
CA GLY A 521 18.59 -7.65 15.83
C GLY A 521 18.05 -6.22 15.92
N PRO A 522 18.48 -5.33 15.01
CA PRO A 522 17.99 -3.96 14.93
C PRO A 522 16.48 -3.91 14.69
N GLN A 523 15.78 -3.01 15.40
CA GLN A 523 14.35 -2.79 15.28
C GLN A 523 14.02 -1.31 15.04
N LEU A 524 13.06 -1.04 14.15
CA LEU A 524 12.55 0.32 13.94
C LEU A 524 11.59 0.70 15.05
N HIS A 525 11.91 1.76 15.77
CA HIS A 525 11.06 2.38 16.77
C HIS A 525 10.59 3.74 16.30
N ILE A 526 9.32 4.05 16.54
CA ILE A 526 8.71 5.31 16.15
C ILE A 526 7.93 5.92 17.30
N GLY A 527 7.90 7.25 17.34
CA GLY A 527 7.15 8.05 18.29
C GLY A 527 6.42 9.19 17.60
N GLY A 528 5.26 9.59 18.13
CA GLY A 528 4.51 10.71 17.56
C GLY A 528 3.17 10.97 18.25
N THR A 529 2.16 11.35 17.47
CA THR A 529 0.79 11.63 17.95
C THR A 529 -0.18 10.49 17.71
N PHE A 530 0.20 9.49 16.90
CA PHE A 530 -0.64 8.34 16.56
C PHE A 530 -1.11 7.58 17.80
N VAL A 531 -2.37 7.17 17.81
CA VAL A 531 -2.96 6.31 18.85
C VAL A 531 -3.06 4.87 18.33
N SER A 532 -3.36 4.70 17.05
CA SER A 532 -3.45 3.40 16.39
C SER A 532 -2.59 3.34 15.13
N ILE A 533 -2.12 2.13 14.85
CA ILE A 533 -1.48 1.75 13.60
C ILE A 533 -2.26 0.55 13.05
N GLY A 534 -2.98 0.75 11.95
CA GLY A 534 -4.01 -0.20 11.51
C GLY A 534 -5.06 -0.39 12.60
N THR A 535 -5.34 -1.63 12.97
CA THR A 535 -6.29 -1.97 14.06
C THR A 535 -5.66 -1.98 15.45
N LYS A 536 -4.32 -1.93 15.57
CA LYS A 536 -3.64 -2.01 16.87
C LYS A 536 -3.60 -0.65 17.55
N THR A 537 -4.08 -0.58 18.80
CA THR A 537 -3.86 0.59 19.67
C THR A 537 -2.47 0.50 20.29
N LEU A 538 -1.57 1.39 19.87
CA LEU A 538 -0.16 1.36 20.28
C LEU A 538 0.23 2.56 21.15
N ASN A 539 -0.58 3.63 21.14
CA ASN A 539 -0.44 4.82 21.98
C ASN A 539 0.93 5.51 21.84
N ARG A 540 1.16 6.20 20.71
CA ARG A 540 2.22 7.20 20.50
C ARG A 540 3.65 6.70 20.53
N ILE A 541 3.84 5.40 20.72
CA ILE A 541 5.13 4.71 20.58
C ILE A 541 4.90 3.29 20.06
N ALA A 542 5.68 2.89 19.06
CA ALA A 542 5.56 1.58 18.45
C ALA A 542 6.94 1.07 18.01
N ARG A 543 7.05 -0.25 17.90
CA ARG A 543 8.18 -0.92 17.26
C ARG A 543 7.71 -1.81 16.12
N TRP A 544 8.51 -1.86 15.06
CA TRP A 544 8.39 -2.78 13.94
C TRP A 544 9.55 -3.78 14.00
N ASP A 545 9.22 -5.06 14.06
CA ASP A 545 10.19 -6.16 14.18
C ASP A 545 10.62 -6.77 12.83
N GLY A 546 10.22 -6.15 11.72
CA GLY A 546 10.39 -6.69 10.36
C GLY A 546 9.12 -7.36 9.82
N THR A 547 8.17 -7.72 10.68
CA THR A 547 6.93 -8.42 10.29
C THR A 547 5.66 -7.78 10.84
N GLN A 548 5.71 -7.17 12.02
CA GLN A 548 4.53 -6.59 12.66
C GLN A 548 4.84 -5.39 13.56
N TRP A 549 3.84 -4.51 13.68
CA TRP A 549 3.83 -3.43 14.66
C TRP A 549 3.43 -3.95 16.04
N SER A 550 4.14 -3.52 17.08
CA SER A 550 3.79 -3.79 18.48
C SER A 550 4.04 -2.57 19.37
N SER A 551 3.32 -2.48 20.49
CA SER A 551 3.45 -1.39 21.45
C SER A 551 4.59 -1.69 22.42
N LEU A 552 5.15 -0.63 23.01
CA LEU A 552 6.04 -0.76 24.17
C LEU A 552 5.20 -0.62 25.44
N GLY A 553 4.84 -1.76 26.04
CA GLY A 553 3.87 -1.80 27.13
C GLY A 553 2.52 -1.25 26.69
N SER A 554 1.88 -0.40 27.51
CA SER A 554 0.64 0.30 27.13
C SER A 554 0.87 1.63 26.39
N GLY A 555 2.11 1.93 25.98
CA GLY A 555 2.51 3.14 25.25
C GLY A 555 2.63 4.40 26.11
N LEU A 556 2.50 5.59 25.51
CA LEU A 556 2.70 6.88 26.15
C LEU A 556 1.40 7.68 26.28
N GLY A 557 1.26 8.37 27.42
CA GLY A 557 0.10 9.23 27.73
C GLY A 557 0.07 10.58 26.99
N GLY A 558 1.02 10.86 26.11
CA GLY A 558 1.14 12.10 25.35
C GLY A 558 2.16 11.98 24.23
N THR A 559 2.32 13.04 23.43
CA THR A 559 3.14 13.02 22.21
C THR A 559 4.60 12.66 22.50
N CYS A 560 5.18 11.80 21.66
CA CYS A 560 6.61 11.54 21.65
C CYS A 560 7.28 12.39 20.57
N HIS A 561 8.30 13.17 20.94
CA HIS A 561 9.02 14.07 20.03
C HIS A 561 10.45 13.62 19.75
N ALA A 562 11.07 12.83 20.63
CA ALA A 562 12.42 12.32 20.43
C ALA A 562 12.60 10.91 20.99
N LEU A 563 13.49 10.15 20.34
CA LEU A 563 13.93 8.81 20.74
C LEU A 563 15.46 8.76 20.73
N ALA A 564 16.07 8.06 21.69
CA ALA A 564 17.51 7.79 21.70
C ALA A 564 17.83 6.44 22.33
N ALA A 565 18.93 5.82 21.91
CA ALA A 565 19.48 4.62 22.54
C ALA A 565 20.66 4.99 23.44
N PHE A 566 20.64 4.58 24.71
CA PHE A 566 21.71 4.88 25.66
C PHE A 566 21.95 3.73 26.66
N ALA A 567 23.22 3.33 26.82
CA ALA A 567 23.65 2.21 27.65
C ALA A 567 23.89 2.56 29.14
N GLY A 568 23.90 3.86 29.48
CA GLY A 568 24.36 4.30 30.79
C GLY A 568 25.88 4.20 30.96
N GLU A 569 26.41 4.88 31.98
CA GLU A 569 27.86 4.90 32.25
C GLU A 569 28.44 3.55 32.67
N SER A 570 27.61 2.64 33.18
CA SER A 570 28.06 1.34 33.71
C SER A 570 28.27 0.26 32.64
N GLY A 571 28.03 0.56 31.35
CA GLY A 571 28.33 -0.34 30.24
C GLY A 571 27.36 -1.52 30.06
N GLY A 572 26.05 -1.28 30.14
CA GLY A 572 25.02 -2.28 29.87
C GLY A 572 24.55 -2.33 28.40
N PRO A 573 23.60 -3.20 28.05
CA PRO A 573 22.91 -3.12 26.76
C PRO A 573 22.20 -1.77 26.62
N PRO A 574 22.22 -1.14 25.43
CA PRO A 574 21.55 0.13 25.22
C PRO A 574 20.04 -0.01 25.46
N GLN A 575 19.48 0.98 26.15
CA GLN A 575 18.05 1.08 26.43
C GLN A 575 17.45 2.21 25.58
N LEU A 576 16.17 2.08 25.23
CA LEU A 576 15.44 3.13 24.54
C LEU A 576 14.98 4.20 25.54
N TYR A 577 15.22 5.46 25.21
CA TYR A 577 14.70 6.62 25.91
C TYR A 577 13.72 7.34 24.97
N ALA A 578 12.57 7.72 25.53
CA ALA A 578 11.57 8.51 24.84
C ALA A 578 11.39 9.83 25.58
N ALA A 579 11.25 10.93 24.83
CA ALA A 579 11.01 12.26 25.37
C ALA A 579 9.88 12.98 24.60
N GLY A 580 9.12 13.83 25.29
CA GLY A 580 7.99 14.52 24.68
C GLY A 580 7.06 15.22 25.66
N GLU A 581 5.76 15.19 25.35
CA GLU A 581 4.67 15.84 26.08
C GLU A 581 3.83 14.85 26.92
N PHE A 582 4.35 13.67 27.20
CA PHE A 582 3.65 12.68 28.03
C PHE A 582 3.90 12.92 29.53
N GLN A 583 2.96 12.47 30.36
CA GLN A 583 3.08 12.42 31.83
C GLN A 583 3.14 10.97 32.34
N THR A 584 2.83 10.02 31.48
CA THR A 584 2.84 8.59 31.78
C THR A 584 3.50 7.81 30.64
N ALA A 585 4.23 6.77 31.02
CA ALA A 585 4.79 5.78 30.11
C ALA A 585 4.41 4.40 30.66
N GLY A 586 3.60 3.65 29.93
CA GLY A 586 2.93 2.50 30.47
C GLY A 586 1.96 2.90 31.58
N THR A 587 2.11 2.23 32.74
CA THR A 587 1.44 2.59 33.99
C THR A 587 2.31 3.47 34.90
N VAL A 588 3.50 3.87 34.45
CA VAL A 588 4.48 4.61 35.26
C VAL A 588 4.28 6.11 35.05
N ALA A 589 4.21 6.87 36.14
CA ALA A 589 4.27 8.32 36.12
C ALA A 589 5.68 8.75 35.67
N ALA A 590 5.79 9.26 34.46
CA ALA A 590 7.04 9.65 33.83
C ALA A 590 6.83 11.00 33.14
N ASN A 591 7.31 12.07 33.78
CA ASN A 591 7.11 13.43 33.27
C ASN A 591 8.10 13.70 32.14
N ARG A 592 7.59 13.70 30.90
CA ARG A 592 8.26 14.17 29.67
C ARG A 592 9.45 13.36 29.19
N ILE A 593 9.94 12.41 30.00
CA ILE A 593 11.00 11.48 29.64
C ILE A 593 10.86 10.14 30.39
N ALA A 594 11.10 9.05 29.67
CA ALA A 594 11.04 7.69 30.21
C ALA A 594 12.06 6.78 29.50
N ARG A 595 12.50 5.72 30.19
CA ARG A 595 13.31 4.66 29.58
C ARG A 595 12.56 3.34 29.52
N TRP A 596 12.76 2.59 28.44
CA TRP A 596 12.25 1.24 28.25
C TRP A 596 13.37 0.22 28.50
N THR A 597 13.14 -0.70 29.44
CA THR A 597 14.11 -1.72 29.84
C THR A 597 14.19 -2.92 28.91
N GLY A 598 13.40 -2.93 27.82
CA GLY A 598 13.09 -4.11 27.01
C GLY A 598 11.78 -4.78 27.41
N THR A 599 11.34 -4.60 28.67
CA THR A 599 10.14 -5.23 29.23
C THR A 599 9.21 -4.27 29.97
N SER A 600 9.72 -3.14 30.45
CA SER A 600 8.93 -2.18 31.25
C SER A 600 9.41 -0.75 31.08
N TRP A 601 8.51 0.20 31.28
CA TRP A 601 8.83 1.62 31.37
C TRP A 601 9.36 1.97 32.76
N GLN A 602 10.33 2.88 32.82
CA GLN A 602 10.85 3.44 34.06
C GLN A 602 11.00 4.96 33.94
N ALA A 603 10.66 5.68 35.00
CA ALA A 603 10.87 7.11 35.10
C ALA A 603 12.33 7.44 35.44
N LEU A 604 12.80 8.61 34.99
CA LEU A 604 14.11 9.15 35.35
C LEU A 604 13.93 10.15 36.50
N GLY A 605 13.82 9.63 37.73
CA GLY A 605 13.47 10.46 38.90
C GLY A 605 12.06 11.05 38.76
N THR A 606 11.88 12.33 39.09
CA THR A 606 10.59 13.03 38.90
C THR A 606 10.39 13.56 37.47
N GLY A 607 11.34 13.33 36.56
CA GLY A 607 11.29 13.78 35.16
C GLY A 607 11.54 15.29 35.00
N LEU A 608 11.01 15.86 33.91
CA LEU A 608 11.16 17.27 33.55
C LEU A 608 9.88 18.04 33.86
N ASP A 609 10.00 19.34 34.15
CA ASP A 609 8.85 20.21 34.47
C ASP A 609 8.11 20.75 33.24
N ASP A 610 8.72 20.69 32.05
CA ASP A 610 8.10 21.08 30.77
C ASP A 610 8.59 20.18 29.62
N PHE A 611 8.09 20.43 28.40
CA PHE A 611 8.30 19.59 27.22
C PHE A 611 9.77 19.39 26.84
N ALA A 612 10.06 18.18 26.36
CA ALA A 612 11.34 17.81 25.77
C ALA A 612 11.15 17.47 24.29
N PHE A 613 12.09 17.93 23.47
CA PHE A 613 12.04 17.84 22.01
C PHE A 613 13.27 17.19 21.39
N ALA A 614 14.41 17.16 22.09
CA ALA A 614 15.64 16.57 21.59
C ALA A 614 16.27 15.61 22.60
N LEU A 615 16.88 14.55 22.09
CA LEU A 615 17.72 13.62 22.84
C LEU A 615 18.99 13.38 22.04
N GLU A 616 20.16 13.47 22.70
CA GLU A 616 21.43 13.22 22.05
C GLU A 616 22.43 12.57 23.01
N VAL A 617 23.21 11.60 22.53
CA VAL A 617 24.26 10.97 23.34
C VAL A 617 25.60 11.64 23.02
N HIS A 618 26.26 12.17 24.05
CA HIS A 618 27.51 12.91 23.91
C HIS A 618 28.41 12.71 25.14
N SER A 619 29.71 12.65 24.93
CA SER A 619 30.73 12.61 26.00
C SER A 619 31.26 14.02 26.27
N PRO A 620 30.98 14.63 27.44
CA PRO A 620 31.37 16.02 27.73
C PRO A 620 32.88 16.30 27.76
N THR A 621 33.69 15.24 27.79
CA THR A 621 35.15 15.32 27.74
C THR A 621 35.66 14.30 26.73
N PRO A 622 36.70 14.61 25.94
CA PRO A 622 37.32 13.66 25.02
C PRO A 622 37.71 12.36 25.75
N GLY A 623 37.27 11.22 25.22
CA GLY A 623 37.49 9.89 25.83
C GLY A 623 36.73 9.63 27.14
N GLY A 624 35.87 10.57 27.58
CA GLY A 624 35.03 10.42 28.76
C GLY A 624 33.80 9.55 28.51
N PRO A 625 33.12 9.12 29.58
CA PRO A 625 31.94 8.28 29.45
C PRO A 625 30.77 9.04 28.79
N PRO A 626 29.93 8.37 27.99
CA PRO A 626 28.80 9.01 27.31
C PRO A 626 27.72 9.46 28.29
N ARG A 627 26.96 10.48 27.91
CA ARG A 627 25.81 11.01 28.65
C ARG A 627 24.65 11.21 27.69
N LEU A 628 23.43 10.98 28.17
CA LEU A 628 22.22 11.35 27.44
C LEU A 628 21.88 12.81 27.75
N HIS A 629 21.96 13.68 26.76
CA HIS A 629 21.52 15.07 26.83
C HIS A 629 20.07 15.19 26.37
N VAL A 630 19.33 16.06 27.02
CA VAL A 630 17.91 16.31 26.73
C VAL A 630 17.73 17.79 26.47
N GLY A 631 17.10 18.14 25.36
CA GLY A 631 16.78 19.50 24.96
C GLY A 631 15.27 19.76 25.01
N GLY A 632 14.85 20.96 25.45
CA GLY A 632 13.44 21.30 25.47
C GLY A 632 13.10 22.69 26.01
N ARG A 633 11.86 22.83 26.50
CA ARG A 633 11.30 24.05 27.13
C ARG A 633 11.33 24.00 28.65
N PHE A 634 11.90 22.96 29.24
CA PHE A 634 11.96 22.76 30.70
C PHE A 634 12.94 23.71 31.38
N LEU A 635 12.72 23.94 32.67
CA LEU A 635 13.62 24.67 33.56
C LEU A 635 14.30 23.74 34.56
N PHE A 636 13.64 22.65 34.93
CA PHE A 636 14.11 21.72 35.94
C PHE A 636 14.11 20.28 35.43
N ALA A 637 15.19 19.57 35.75
CA ALA A 637 15.30 18.12 35.59
C ALA A 637 15.43 17.48 36.97
N ALA A 638 14.40 16.74 37.38
CA ALA A 638 14.28 16.17 38.73
C ALA A 638 14.55 17.17 39.87
N GLY A 639 14.06 18.41 39.73
CA GLY A 639 14.25 19.51 40.69
C GLY A 639 15.61 20.22 40.60
N ILE A 640 16.51 19.78 39.72
CA ILE A 640 17.78 20.46 39.43
C ILE A 640 17.53 21.54 38.38
N LEU A 641 17.88 22.79 38.69
CA LEU A 641 17.80 23.89 37.74
C LEU A 641 18.75 23.63 36.56
N SER A 642 18.17 23.37 35.40
CA SER A 642 18.88 23.04 34.18
C SER A 642 18.08 23.57 32.99
N PRO A 643 18.12 24.89 32.74
CA PRO A 643 17.26 25.51 31.74
C PRO A 643 17.57 24.96 30.36
N ARG A 644 16.54 24.42 29.70
CA ARG A 644 16.49 23.98 28.29
C ARG A 644 17.33 22.76 27.94
N VAL A 645 18.47 22.57 28.58
CA VAL A 645 19.31 21.38 28.39
C VAL A 645 19.60 20.77 29.76
N ALA A 646 19.56 19.45 29.85
CA ALA A 646 19.99 18.68 31.03
C ALA A 646 20.73 17.43 30.56
N MET A 647 21.55 16.83 31.43
CA MET A 647 22.27 15.60 31.10
C MET A 647 22.01 14.49 32.12
N TRP A 648 21.87 13.27 31.62
CA TRP A 648 21.60 12.06 32.36
C TRP A 648 22.75 11.07 32.23
N THR A 649 23.19 10.57 33.37
CA THR A 649 24.32 9.63 33.54
C THR A 649 23.94 8.16 33.35
N GLY A 650 22.64 7.86 33.35
CA GLY A 650 22.12 6.50 33.53
C GLY A 650 21.56 6.27 34.95
N SER A 651 21.93 7.11 35.92
CA SER A 651 21.52 6.99 37.33
C SER A 651 21.11 8.30 38.02
N GLN A 652 21.63 9.43 37.55
CA GLN A 652 21.42 10.78 38.10
C GLN A 652 21.39 11.86 37.02
N TRP A 653 20.63 12.92 37.30
CA TRP A 653 20.58 14.14 36.50
C TRP A 653 21.70 15.10 36.91
N LEU A 654 22.29 15.77 35.93
CA LEU A 654 23.25 16.85 36.14
C LEU A 654 22.81 18.08 35.37
N ALA A 655 23.08 19.26 35.94
CA ALA A 655 22.73 20.53 35.35
C ALA A 655 23.61 20.85 34.12
N VAL A 656 22.97 21.36 33.08
CA VAL A 656 23.60 22.01 31.94
C VAL A 656 23.07 23.46 31.92
N GLY A 657 23.89 24.38 32.43
CA GLY A 657 23.55 25.79 32.50
C GLY A 657 23.86 26.54 31.21
N GLY A 658 23.48 27.82 31.18
CA GLY A 658 23.90 28.78 30.15
C GLY A 658 22.78 29.26 29.24
N PHE A 659 21.61 28.64 29.20
CA PHE A 659 20.46 29.22 28.48
C PHE A 659 19.73 30.26 29.33
N ASP A 660 19.13 31.25 28.66
CA ASP A 660 18.30 32.24 29.33
C ASP A 660 16.99 31.64 29.89
N LEU A 661 16.40 32.39 30.83
CA LEU A 661 15.15 32.02 31.49
C LEU A 661 13.93 32.66 30.80
N LEU A 662 14.07 33.14 29.57
CA LEU A 662 12.98 33.81 28.86
C LEU A 662 11.86 32.81 28.54
N LEU A 663 10.63 33.32 28.59
CA LEU A 663 9.45 32.57 28.16
C LEU A 663 9.51 32.38 26.64
N GLY A 664 9.42 31.13 26.19
CA GLY A 664 9.49 30.75 24.77
C GLY A 664 10.84 30.14 24.35
N THR A 665 11.91 30.34 25.12
CA THR A 665 13.20 29.71 24.87
C THR A 665 13.05 28.20 24.83
N THR A 666 13.41 27.58 23.71
CA THR A 666 13.24 26.14 23.47
C THR A 666 14.41 25.60 22.68
N VAL A 667 14.97 24.47 23.11
CA VAL A 667 15.95 23.70 22.32
C VAL A 667 15.20 22.58 21.60
N PHE A 668 15.21 22.62 20.26
CA PHE A 668 14.56 21.63 19.39
C PHE A 668 15.53 20.59 18.84
N ALA A 669 16.82 20.91 18.76
CA ALA A 669 17.87 20.03 18.23
C ALA A 669 19.08 19.98 19.17
N LEU A 670 19.65 18.79 19.32
CA LEU A 670 20.95 18.57 19.94
C LEU A 670 21.75 17.66 19.02
N LYS A 671 23.03 17.94 18.81
CA LYS A 671 23.91 17.13 17.98
C LYS A 671 25.30 17.05 18.57
N SER A 672 25.84 15.84 18.71
CA SER A 672 27.26 15.62 18.97
C SER A 672 27.99 15.59 17.64
N PHE A 673 28.95 16.48 17.45
CA PHE A 673 29.64 16.66 16.18
C PHE A 673 31.11 17.02 16.39
N ASP A 674 32.01 16.38 15.64
CA ASP A 674 33.44 16.68 15.63
C ASP A 674 33.75 17.55 14.41
N ASP A 675 34.19 18.78 14.63
CA ASP A 675 34.51 19.76 13.59
C ASP A 675 35.95 19.62 13.07
N GLY A 676 36.63 18.53 13.42
CA GLY A 676 37.98 18.23 12.93
C GLY A 676 39.08 19.10 13.55
N GLN A 677 38.76 19.95 14.54
CA GLN A 677 39.73 20.85 15.19
C GLN A 677 40.57 20.16 16.27
N GLY A 678 40.41 18.86 16.48
CA GLY A 678 41.22 18.05 17.40
C GLY A 678 40.83 18.19 18.88
N ASP A 679 39.74 18.88 19.19
CA ASP A 679 39.11 18.92 20.52
C ASP A 679 38.06 17.81 20.71
N GLY A 680 37.86 16.97 19.68
CA GLY A 680 36.90 15.88 19.64
C GLY A 680 35.46 16.39 19.52
N PRO A 681 34.47 15.47 19.50
CA PRO A 681 33.07 15.86 19.31
C PRO A 681 32.63 16.86 20.37
N GLN A 682 32.00 17.96 19.94
CA GLN A 682 31.34 18.96 20.77
C GLN A 682 29.82 18.80 20.71
N LEU A 683 29.11 19.32 21.71
CA LEU A 683 27.64 19.34 21.73
C LEU A 683 27.11 20.65 21.17
N TYR A 684 26.28 20.58 20.13
CA TYR A 684 25.59 21.71 19.52
C TYR A 684 24.12 21.70 19.94
N ALA A 685 23.54 22.89 20.12
CA ALA A 685 22.15 23.08 20.43
C ALA A 685 21.51 24.05 19.44
N GLY A 686 20.39 23.63 18.87
CA GLY A 686 19.57 24.39 17.93
C GLY A 686 18.18 24.62 18.50
N GLY A 687 17.60 25.80 18.28
CA GLY A 687 16.24 26.06 18.73
C GLY A 687 15.76 27.48 18.52
N SER A 688 14.81 27.87 19.36
CA SER A 688 14.33 29.24 19.49
C SER A 688 14.91 29.82 20.77
N PHE A 689 16.04 30.52 20.67
CA PHE A 689 16.68 31.22 21.79
C PHE A 689 17.54 32.36 21.28
N SER A 690 17.64 33.46 22.03
CA SER A 690 18.41 34.63 21.62
C SER A 690 19.79 34.68 22.26
N THR A 691 19.92 34.22 23.51
CA THR A 691 21.16 34.33 24.27
C THR A 691 21.59 33.02 24.91
N THR A 692 22.89 32.77 24.94
CA THR A 692 23.50 31.70 25.72
C THR A 692 24.77 32.21 26.40
N SER A 693 24.96 31.86 27.67
CA SER A 693 26.08 32.26 28.53
C SER A 693 26.33 33.78 28.54
N GLY A 694 25.27 34.59 28.40
CA GLY A 694 25.33 36.04 28.33
C GLY A 694 25.66 36.63 26.95
N SER A 695 25.90 35.79 25.93
CA SER A 695 26.22 36.19 24.56
C SER A 695 25.04 35.96 23.60
N PRO A 696 24.82 36.85 22.62
CA PRO A 696 23.84 36.61 21.56
C PRO A 696 24.21 35.38 20.73
N ALA A 697 23.34 34.38 20.72
CA ALA A 697 23.56 33.12 20.02
C ALA A 697 22.61 32.90 18.84
N ASN A 698 21.42 33.53 18.87
CA ASN A 698 20.42 33.50 17.80
C ASN A 698 20.21 32.08 17.23
N GLY A 699 19.56 31.23 18.03
CA GLY A 699 19.08 29.92 17.59
C GLY A 699 20.10 28.79 17.50
N ILE A 700 21.41 29.07 17.56
CA ILE A 700 22.46 28.04 17.46
C ILE A 700 23.65 28.34 18.38
N ALA A 701 24.10 27.34 19.14
CA ALA A 701 25.27 27.45 19.99
C ALA A 701 26.00 26.10 20.12
N ARG A 702 27.33 26.14 20.27
CA ARG A 702 28.14 24.97 20.64
C ARG A 702 28.56 25.05 22.09
N ARG A 703 28.68 23.90 22.73
CA ARG A 703 29.17 23.80 24.10
C ARG A 703 30.69 23.66 24.08
N SER A 704 31.40 24.59 24.69
CA SER A 704 32.85 24.52 24.92
C SER A 704 33.11 24.50 26.42
N GLY A 705 33.46 23.32 26.94
CA GLY A 705 33.56 23.07 28.37
C GLY A 705 32.23 23.31 29.10
N THR A 706 32.19 24.35 29.95
CA THR A 706 30.98 24.71 30.73
C THR A 706 30.14 25.82 30.10
N GLN A 707 30.63 26.45 29.04
CA GLN A 707 29.98 27.59 28.40
C GLN A 707 29.37 27.18 27.06
N TRP A 708 28.29 27.86 26.71
CA TRP A 708 27.75 27.86 25.36
C TRP A 708 28.33 29.05 24.58
N VAL A 709 28.85 28.76 23.40
CA VAL A 709 29.52 29.69 22.51
C VAL A 709 28.67 29.83 21.24
N PRO A 710 28.29 31.06 20.84
CA PRO A 710 27.63 31.33 19.57
C PRO A 710 28.46 30.87 18.37
N LEU A 711 27.78 30.48 17.28
CA LEU A 711 28.41 30.28 15.97
C LEU A 711 28.25 31.55 15.14
N GLY A 712 29.28 32.41 15.15
CA GLY A 712 29.22 33.74 14.54
C GLY A 712 28.09 34.58 15.13
N SER A 713 27.25 35.17 14.28
CA SER A 713 26.02 35.88 14.70
C SER A 713 24.78 34.98 14.78
N GLY A 714 24.91 33.67 14.54
CA GLY A 714 23.84 32.67 14.62
C GLY A 714 22.89 32.62 13.43
N ALA A 715 21.84 31.81 13.57
CA ALA A 715 20.76 31.60 12.62
C ALA A 715 19.49 32.33 13.10
N PHE A 716 19.12 33.43 12.43
CA PHE A 716 18.05 34.32 12.89
C PHE A 716 16.66 33.73 12.63
N GLY A 717 16.23 32.84 13.52
CA GLY A 717 14.92 32.19 13.49
C GLY A 717 14.90 30.99 14.42
N VAL A 718 14.24 29.91 13.99
CA VAL A 718 14.17 28.66 14.76
C VAL A 718 14.97 27.58 14.05
N VAL A 719 15.96 27.00 14.73
CA VAL A 719 16.66 25.81 14.22
C VAL A 719 15.94 24.56 14.72
N PHE A 720 15.51 23.70 13.80
CA PHE A 720 14.80 22.45 14.12
C PHE A 720 15.70 21.22 14.04
N ASP A 721 16.77 21.26 13.25
CA ASP A 721 17.70 20.15 13.13
C ASP A 721 19.14 20.60 12.82
N ILE A 722 20.10 19.78 13.21
CA ILE A 722 21.54 19.98 13.03
C ILE A 722 22.17 18.67 12.58
N GLU A 723 22.83 18.67 11.43
CA GLU A 723 23.48 17.48 10.90
C GLU A 723 24.95 17.77 10.56
N GLY A 724 25.81 16.78 10.82
CA GLY A 724 27.20 16.81 10.39
C GLY A 724 27.31 16.12 9.04
N TYR A 725 27.92 16.78 8.07
CA TYR A 725 28.02 16.28 6.72
C TYR A 725 29.40 16.60 6.13
N ASP A 726 30.08 15.56 5.65
CA ASP A 726 31.31 15.68 4.87
C ASP A 726 30.91 15.64 3.40
N ASP A 727 31.09 16.76 2.72
CA ASP A 727 30.77 16.92 1.31
C ASP A 727 31.84 16.30 0.39
N GLY A 728 32.91 15.72 0.95
CA GLY A 728 33.98 15.08 0.19
C GLY A 728 35.03 16.05 -0.34
N THR A 729 34.99 17.33 0.04
CA THR A 729 35.97 18.35 -0.38
C THR A 729 37.37 18.15 0.21
N GLY A 730 37.49 17.30 1.24
CA GLY A 730 38.74 17.05 1.95
C GLY A 730 38.99 18.00 3.12
N ASP A 731 38.08 18.93 3.37
CA ASP A 731 38.09 19.84 4.51
C ASP A 731 37.56 19.18 5.80
N GLY A 732 37.06 17.94 5.67
CA GLY A 732 36.43 17.17 6.75
C GLY A 732 34.94 17.50 6.87
N PRO A 733 34.26 16.88 7.85
CA PRO A 733 32.84 17.12 8.04
C PRO A 733 32.58 18.54 8.53
N GLU A 734 31.48 19.12 8.05
CA GLU A 734 31.00 20.44 8.44
C GLU A 734 29.58 20.38 9.00
N LEU A 735 29.14 21.50 9.58
CA LEU A 735 27.87 21.56 10.29
C LEU A 735 26.79 22.23 9.44
N TYR A 736 25.68 21.51 9.24
CA TYR A 736 24.52 21.98 8.51
C TYR A 736 23.36 22.18 9.48
N VAL A 737 22.67 23.31 9.35
CA VAL A 737 21.50 23.63 10.19
C VAL A 737 20.28 23.81 9.30
N GLY A 738 19.17 23.22 9.74
CA GLY A 738 17.87 23.30 9.08
C GLY A 738 16.83 23.87 10.02
N GLY A 739 15.94 24.71 9.53
CA GLY A 739 14.86 25.22 10.35
C GLY A 739 13.91 26.17 9.63
N ASN A 740 13.46 27.18 10.37
CA ASN A 740 12.69 28.31 9.86
C ASN A 740 13.48 29.59 10.19
N PHE A 741 14.40 29.93 9.31
CA PHE A 741 15.21 31.15 9.40
C PHE A 741 15.58 31.63 7.99
N PRO A 742 15.42 32.93 7.68
CA PRO A 742 15.80 33.47 6.39
C PRO A 742 17.31 33.72 6.29
N THR A 743 17.98 33.97 7.41
CA THR A 743 19.40 34.36 7.43
C THR A 743 20.22 33.65 8.51
N ALA A 744 21.48 33.39 8.20
CA ALA A 744 22.51 32.94 9.14
C ALA A 744 23.79 33.73 8.91
N GLY A 745 24.41 34.27 9.95
CA GLY A 745 25.62 35.09 9.77
C GLY A 745 25.41 36.42 9.03
N GLY A 746 24.15 36.81 8.75
CA GLY A 746 23.81 37.92 7.83
C GLY A 746 23.69 37.51 6.36
N VAL A 747 23.95 36.24 6.03
CA VAL A 747 23.76 35.65 4.70
C VAL A 747 22.33 35.16 4.55
N VAL A 748 21.72 35.35 3.39
CA VAL A 748 20.40 34.77 3.06
C VAL A 748 20.59 33.31 2.70
N VAL A 749 19.93 32.42 3.45
CA VAL A 749 20.16 30.96 3.41
C VAL A 749 18.88 30.16 3.19
N ASN A 750 17.71 30.80 3.27
CA ASN A 750 16.41 30.19 2.95
C ASN A 750 16.17 28.84 3.64
N SER A 751 16.21 28.85 4.98
CA SER A 751 15.89 27.72 5.87
C SER A 751 16.95 26.62 6.00
N ILE A 752 18.07 26.70 5.29
CA ILE A 752 19.18 25.75 5.42
C ILE A 752 20.54 26.44 5.21
N ALA A 753 21.48 26.22 6.13
CA ALA A 753 22.80 26.86 6.08
C ALA A 753 23.93 25.89 6.46
N ARG A 754 25.10 26.14 5.89
CA ARG A 754 26.36 25.44 6.17
C ARG A 754 27.27 26.33 7.03
N TRP A 755 27.97 25.72 7.98
CA TRP A 755 28.99 26.36 8.82
C TRP A 755 30.33 25.64 8.63
N ASP A 756 31.31 26.37 8.09
CA ASP A 756 32.66 25.85 7.78
C ASP A 756 33.64 25.88 8.97
N GLY A 757 33.13 26.14 10.18
CA GLY A 757 33.95 26.38 11.37
C GLY A 757 34.15 27.87 11.68
N SER A 758 33.98 28.75 10.69
CA SER A 758 34.24 30.18 10.80
C SER A 758 33.16 31.10 10.22
N SER A 759 32.44 30.64 9.19
CA SER A 759 31.51 31.44 8.41
C SER A 759 30.27 30.65 8.00
N TRP A 760 29.16 31.37 7.80
CA TRP A 760 27.90 30.82 7.32
C TRP A 760 27.79 30.97 5.81
N SER A 761 27.37 29.92 5.11
CA SER A 761 27.06 29.94 3.68
C SER A 761 25.68 29.32 3.39
N ALA A 762 25.10 29.73 2.26
CA ALA A 762 23.88 29.15 1.72
C ALA A 762 24.19 27.88 0.91
N LEU A 763 23.21 26.97 0.82
CA LEU A 763 23.25 25.83 -0.10
C LEU A 763 22.44 26.19 -1.35
N GLY A 764 23.13 26.61 -2.41
CA GLY A 764 22.48 27.13 -3.62
C GLY A 764 21.58 28.33 -3.30
N ASN A 765 20.39 28.36 -3.92
CA ASN A 765 19.30 29.28 -3.62
C ASN A 765 18.43 28.82 -2.43
N GLY A 766 18.70 27.64 -1.86
CA GLY A 766 17.98 27.05 -0.74
C GLY A 766 16.59 26.53 -1.10
N LEU A 767 15.69 26.53 -0.12
CA LEU A 767 14.36 25.91 -0.22
C LEU A 767 13.23 26.95 -0.27
N SER A 768 12.14 26.63 -0.95
CA SER A 768 10.98 27.53 -1.05
C SER A 768 9.65 26.78 -0.96
N ASN A 769 8.64 27.47 -0.42
CA ASN A 769 7.25 27.03 -0.41
C ASN A 769 6.33 28.05 -1.11
N GLY A 770 6.88 28.80 -2.07
CA GLY A 770 6.20 29.90 -2.74
C GLY A 770 5.81 31.01 -1.76
N ALA A 771 4.50 31.23 -1.60
CA ALA A 771 3.96 32.22 -0.65
C ALA A 771 3.76 31.66 0.78
N GLY A 772 3.97 30.35 0.98
CA GLY A 772 3.87 29.69 2.28
C GLY A 772 5.16 29.78 3.09
N GLU A 773 5.11 29.30 4.33
CA GLU A 773 6.28 29.20 5.20
C GLU A 773 7.15 28.00 4.77
N THR A 774 8.42 28.27 4.48
CA THR A 774 9.45 27.24 4.24
C THR A 774 10.01 26.78 5.58
N VAL A 775 10.03 25.47 5.83
CA VAL A 775 10.58 24.91 7.06
C VAL A 775 11.32 23.62 6.77
N VAL A 776 12.56 23.50 7.23
CA VAL A 776 13.26 22.22 7.37
C VAL A 776 12.93 21.63 8.74
N ARG A 777 12.52 20.36 8.78
CA ARG A 777 12.13 19.64 10.00
C ARG A 777 13.16 18.62 10.45
N ALA A 778 13.76 17.91 9.51
CA ALA A 778 14.81 16.94 9.77
C ALA A 778 15.73 16.80 8.55
N MET A 779 16.93 16.32 8.81
CA MET A 779 17.98 16.06 7.84
C MET A 779 18.61 14.70 8.15
N ALA A 780 19.10 14.05 7.11
CA ALA A 780 19.92 12.86 7.24
C ALA A 780 20.95 12.85 6.12
N VAL A 781 22.20 12.56 6.44
CA VAL A 781 23.15 12.18 5.39
C VAL A 781 22.75 10.78 4.90
N LEU A 782 23.02 10.35 3.67
CA LEU A 782 23.07 8.95 3.20
C LEU A 782 23.94 8.87 1.93
N ASP A 783 24.84 7.89 1.88
CA ASP A 783 25.44 7.50 0.60
C ASP A 783 24.39 6.71 -0.17
N ASP A 784 23.93 7.32 -1.23
CA ASP A 784 22.85 6.79 -2.03
C ASP A 784 23.31 6.12 -3.32
N GLY A 785 24.62 5.86 -3.46
CA GLY A 785 25.18 5.05 -4.54
C GLY A 785 25.35 5.77 -5.88
N HIS A 786 25.22 7.10 -5.93
CA HIS A 786 25.42 7.89 -7.15
C HIS A 786 26.89 8.20 -7.46
N GLY A 787 27.84 7.65 -6.69
CA GLY A 787 29.28 7.86 -6.91
C GLY A 787 29.80 9.26 -6.53
N ASP A 788 28.94 10.17 -6.06
CA ASP A 788 29.28 11.48 -5.52
C ASP A 788 29.54 11.46 -3.99
N GLY A 789 29.55 10.27 -3.40
CA GLY A 789 29.73 10.03 -1.97
C GLY A 789 28.43 10.22 -1.17
N PRO A 790 28.51 10.41 0.16
CA PRO A 790 27.34 10.69 0.97
C PRO A 790 26.63 11.96 0.50
N ALA A 791 25.29 11.95 0.44
CA ALA A 791 24.46 13.11 0.13
C ALA A 791 23.69 13.57 1.37
N LEU A 792 23.31 14.86 1.41
CA LEU A 792 22.47 15.41 2.47
C LEU A 792 21.00 15.41 2.03
N PHE A 793 20.17 14.66 2.75
CA PHE A 793 18.72 14.61 2.54
C PHE A 793 18.00 15.52 3.51
N VAL A 794 17.03 16.27 3.00
CA VAL A 794 16.29 17.26 3.77
C VAL A 794 14.81 17.04 3.62
N VAL A 795 14.09 17.09 4.75
CA VAL A 795 12.64 16.92 4.81
C VAL A 795 11.97 18.06 5.58
N GLY A 796 10.75 18.42 5.20
CA GLY A 796 10.03 19.49 5.89
C GLY A 796 8.74 19.96 5.21
N ASN A 797 8.60 21.28 5.08
CA ASN A 797 7.50 21.98 4.42
C ASN A 797 8.07 22.91 3.32
N PHE A 798 8.15 22.40 2.09
CA PHE A 798 8.64 23.13 0.92
C PHE A 798 8.14 22.46 -0.37
N ASN A 799 8.01 23.25 -1.43
CA ASN A 799 7.54 22.79 -2.75
C ASN A 799 8.61 22.91 -3.85
N SER A 800 9.76 23.53 -3.56
CA SER A 800 10.91 23.57 -4.45
C SER A 800 12.25 23.69 -3.73
N ALA A 801 13.30 23.26 -4.42
CA ALA A 801 14.69 23.36 -4.02
C ALA A 801 15.49 23.83 -5.25
N ASP A 802 16.26 24.91 -5.14
CA ASP A 802 16.86 25.63 -6.29
C ASP A 802 15.90 26.04 -7.42
N GLY A 803 14.60 26.16 -7.12
CA GLY A 803 13.57 26.45 -8.13
C GLY A 803 13.04 25.21 -8.84
N SER A 804 13.69 24.06 -8.69
CA SER A 804 13.22 22.75 -9.16
C SER A 804 12.11 22.21 -8.25
N PRO A 805 11.06 21.56 -8.81
CA PRO A 805 9.97 21.00 -8.00
C PRO A 805 10.46 19.96 -6.98
N ALA A 806 10.12 20.15 -5.71
CA ALA A 806 10.45 19.22 -4.62
C ALA A 806 9.27 19.11 -3.66
N SER A 807 8.75 17.92 -3.39
CA SER A 807 7.55 17.76 -2.54
C SER A 807 7.92 17.39 -1.12
N ASN A 808 8.34 18.37 -0.30
CA ASN A 808 8.74 18.20 1.10
C ASN A 808 9.95 17.27 1.34
N PHE A 809 10.65 16.89 0.28
CA PHE A 809 11.82 16.04 0.29
C PHE A 809 12.77 16.46 -0.84
N ALA A 810 14.04 16.68 -0.50
CA ALA A 810 15.09 17.09 -1.43
C ALA A 810 16.44 16.50 -1.03
N ARG A 811 17.31 16.34 -2.04
CA ARG A 811 18.69 15.87 -1.91
C ARG A 811 19.63 17.01 -2.27
N TRP A 812 20.71 17.15 -1.53
CA TRP A 812 21.84 18.00 -1.86
C TRP A 812 23.06 17.12 -2.14
N GLY A 813 23.60 17.22 -3.36
CA GLY A 813 24.81 16.50 -3.76
C GLY A 813 26.07 17.16 -3.18
N GLY A 814 27.09 16.35 -2.89
CA GLY A 814 28.37 16.79 -2.33
C GLY A 814 29.27 17.46 -3.37
N ARG A 815 30.60 17.30 -3.19
CA ARG A 815 31.68 17.92 -3.98
C ARG A 815 31.47 17.96 -5.48
N ASN A 816 30.92 16.90 -6.06
CA ASN A 816 30.78 16.78 -7.51
C ASN A 816 29.50 17.44 -8.02
N CYS A 817 28.45 17.56 -7.19
CA CYS A 817 27.12 18.00 -7.60
C CYS A 817 26.49 18.98 -6.56
N PRO A 818 27.03 20.19 -6.34
CA PRO A 818 26.59 21.11 -5.28
C PRO A 818 25.29 21.85 -5.67
N PHE A 819 24.25 21.08 -5.99
CA PHE A 819 22.93 21.57 -6.37
C PHE A 819 21.84 20.73 -5.69
N TRP A 820 20.66 21.33 -5.58
CA TRP A 820 19.48 20.63 -5.09
C TRP A 820 18.86 19.75 -6.17
N THR A 821 18.62 18.48 -5.83
CA THR A 821 17.75 17.59 -6.62
C THR A 821 16.43 17.38 -5.90
N GLY A 822 15.33 17.79 -6.53
CA GLY A 822 13.99 17.46 -6.06
C GLY A 822 13.70 15.98 -6.30
N ILE A 823 13.48 15.21 -5.25
CA ILE A 823 13.14 13.80 -5.42
C ILE A 823 11.64 13.69 -5.75
N PRO A 824 11.25 13.12 -6.91
CA PRO A 824 9.85 12.96 -7.29
C PRO A 824 9.11 12.12 -6.25
N SER A 825 8.43 12.81 -5.35
CA SER A 825 7.69 12.21 -4.25
C SER A 825 6.26 12.74 -4.27
N THR A 826 5.33 11.93 -3.77
CA THR A 826 3.90 12.27 -3.74
C THR A 826 3.45 12.73 -2.36
N PHE A 827 4.37 13.24 -1.54
CA PHE A 827 4.05 13.72 -0.20
C PHE A 827 3.14 14.94 -0.28
N ASN A 828 1.86 14.73 0.03
CA ASN A 828 0.85 15.78 0.06
C ASN A 828 0.88 16.65 1.33
N ALA A 829 1.77 16.36 2.29
CA ALA A 829 1.89 17.09 3.54
C ALA A 829 3.31 16.98 4.14
N ILE A 830 3.50 17.60 5.31
CA ILE A 830 4.79 17.78 5.99
C ILE A 830 5.42 16.43 6.36
N VAL A 831 6.73 16.32 6.12
CA VAL A 831 7.58 15.24 6.62
C VAL A 831 8.33 15.75 7.86
N TYR A 832 8.24 15.04 8.99
CA TYR A 832 8.76 15.50 10.28
C TYR A 832 10.06 14.82 10.69
N ALA A 833 10.31 13.60 10.23
CA ALA A 833 11.46 12.81 10.62
C ALA A 833 11.99 11.99 9.45
N VAL A 834 13.30 11.77 9.44
CA VAL A 834 14.01 10.91 8.50
C VAL A 834 15.09 10.13 9.26
N THR A 835 15.31 8.87 8.92
CA THR A 835 16.37 8.05 9.54
C THR A 835 16.89 6.98 8.56
N ARG A 836 18.12 6.49 8.75
CA ARG A 836 18.69 5.38 7.98
C ARG A 836 18.38 4.02 8.61
N THR A 837 18.33 2.99 7.76
CA THR A 837 18.31 1.58 8.17
C THR A 837 19.70 0.98 8.03
N THR A 838 20.35 0.67 9.16
CA THR A 838 21.59 -0.10 9.18
C THR A 838 21.32 -1.44 9.87
N GLY A 839 21.54 -2.55 9.18
CA GLY A 839 21.36 -3.91 9.71
C GLY A 839 19.92 -4.29 10.07
N PHE A 840 18.92 -3.56 9.57
CA PHE A 840 17.50 -3.84 9.81
C PHE A 840 17.03 -4.98 8.89
N ALA A 841 16.30 -5.96 9.42
CA ALA A 841 15.94 -7.17 8.68
C ALA A 841 15.26 -6.87 7.32
N GLY A 842 15.91 -7.29 6.22
CA GLY A 842 15.41 -7.12 4.85
C GLY A 842 15.65 -5.75 4.22
N VAL A 843 16.52 -4.91 4.80
CA VAL A 843 16.89 -3.59 4.26
C VAL A 843 18.26 -3.15 4.75
N ASP A 844 19.26 -3.28 3.88
CA ASP A 844 20.54 -2.58 4.04
C ASP A 844 20.47 -1.24 3.27
N SER A 845 20.88 -0.15 3.93
CA SER A 845 21.11 1.18 3.33
C SER A 845 19.87 1.90 2.74
N ALA A 846 18.73 1.91 3.44
CA ALA A 846 17.53 2.68 3.06
C ALA A 846 17.23 3.85 4.01
N LEU A 847 16.56 4.91 3.51
CA LEU A 847 15.94 5.96 4.32
C LEU A 847 14.49 5.57 4.68
N ILE A 848 14.09 5.88 5.90
CA ILE A 848 12.71 5.85 6.35
C ILE A 848 12.29 7.27 6.70
N MET A 849 11.10 7.67 6.26
CA MET A 849 10.52 8.99 6.50
C MET A 849 9.21 8.85 7.25
N GLY A 850 9.01 9.72 8.24
CA GLY A 850 7.82 9.81 9.07
C GLY A 850 7.25 11.22 9.03
N GLY A 851 5.93 11.36 8.92
CA GLY A 851 5.33 12.67 8.72
C GLY A 851 3.83 12.73 8.95
N SER A 852 3.17 13.74 8.36
CA SER A 852 1.71 13.90 8.28
C SER A 852 1.15 13.60 6.89
N PHE A 853 1.96 13.03 6.00
CA PHE A 853 1.64 12.84 4.58
C PHE A 853 0.83 11.58 4.30
N GLN A 854 0.23 11.56 3.10
CA GLN A 854 -0.24 10.36 2.41
C GLN A 854 0.51 10.28 1.09
N THR A 855 0.99 9.09 0.73
CA THR A 855 1.56 8.85 -0.61
C THR A 855 0.46 8.46 -1.61
N SER A 856 0.68 8.68 -2.90
CA SER A 856 -0.31 8.42 -3.97
C SER A 856 -0.65 6.92 -4.12
N SER A 857 0.23 6.02 -3.68
CA SER A 857 -0.07 4.61 -3.47
C SER A 857 -0.57 4.44 -2.04
N ALA A 858 -1.89 4.36 -1.84
CA ALA A 858 -2.57 4.37 -0.54
C ALA A 858 -2.16 3.32 0.53
N ALA A 859 -1.05 2.60 0.36
CA ALA A 859 -0.45 1.70 1.35
C ALA A 859 0.37 2.42 2.43
N ASP A 860 0.95 3.59 2.14
CA ASP A 860 1.91 4.27 3.03
C ASP A 860 1.38 5.67 3.43
N SER A 861 0.66 5.74 4.55
CA SER A 861 0.31 7.00 5.21
C SER A 861 1.25 7.22 6.39
N TYR A 862 1.73 8.45 6.59
CA TYR A 862 2.54 8.89 7.74
C TYR A 862 3.92 8.22 7.92
N LEU A 863 4.24 7.15 7.19
CA LEU A 863 5.53 6.46 7.17
C LEU A 863 5.81 5.91 5.78
N ALA A 864 7.03 6.07 5.26
CA ALA A 864 7.42 5.57 3.95
C ALA A 864 8.91 5.16 3.94
N ARG A 865 9.29 4.21 3.08
CA ARG A 865 10.68 3.77 2.89
C ARG A 865 11.19 4.11 1.49
N TRP A 866 12.29 4.84 1.46
CA TRP A 866 13.04 5.18 0.27
C TRP A 866 14.28 4.30 0.19
N VAL A 867 14.43 3.55 -0.90
CA VAL A 867 15.61 2.72 -1.11
C VAL A 867 16.51 3.41 -2.11
N ALA A 868 17.74 3.63 -1.66
CA ALA A 868 18.83 4.18 -2.44
C ALA A 868 19.34 3.18 -3.47
N CYS A 869 20.22 3.64 -4.36
CA CYS A 869 20.92 2.70 -5.21
C CYS A 869 21.80 1.74 -4.41
N PRO A 870 21.98 0.50 -4.86
CA PRO A 870 23.10 -0.31 -4.41
C PRO A 870 24.39 0.48 -4.68
N VAL A 871 25.24 0.66 -3.65
CA VAL A 871 26.57 1.25 -3.83
C VAL A 871 27.37 0.29 -4.72
N ILE A 872 27.76 0.72 -5.91
CA ILE A 872 28.67 -0.03 -6.77
C ILE A 872 30.04 0.64 -6.72
N ASP A 873 31.03 -0.10 -6.20
CA ASP A 873 32.46 0.24 -6.30
C ASP A 873 32.94 0.03 -7.75
N CYS A 874 32.60 0.95 -8.66
CA CYS A 874 33.21 1.07 -9.98
C CYS A 874 33.67 2.52 -10.21
N ASP A 875 34.64 2.70 -11.10
CA ASP A 875 35.12 4.02 -11.50
C ASP A 875 33.93 4.88 -12.00
N ALA A 876 33.98 6.20 -11.77
CA ALA A 876 32.92 7.11 -12.20
C ALA A 876 32.82 7.17 -13.74
N ALA A 877 33.93 6.97 -14.43
CA ALA A 877 34.00 6.89 -15.89
C ALA A 877 33.61 5.51 -16.46
N ASP A 878 33.51 4.47 -15.61
CA ASP A 878 33.03 3.13 -15.96
C ASP A 878 31.51 3.13 -15.81
N LEU A 879 30.84 3.56 -16.88
CA LEU A 879 29.40 3.83 -16.95
C LEU A 879 28.57 2.54 -16.93
N ASP A 880 29.11 1.42 -17.38
CA ASP A 880 28.43 0.12 -17.35
C ASP A 880 28.92 -0.84 -16.24
N CYS A 881 29.96 -0.46 -15.49
CA CYS A 881 30.57 -1.17 -14.36
C CYS A 881 31.03 -2.58 -14.70
N ASP A 882 31.54 -2.77 -15.92
CA ASP A 882 32.20 -4.01 -16.32
C ASP A 882 33.65 -4.11 -15.81
N GLY A 883 34.17 -3.05 -15.17
CA GLY A 883 35.51 -2.94 -14.64
C GLY A 883 36.52 -2.37 -15.65
N LEU A 884 36.08 -1.88 -16.80
CA LEU A 884 36.89 -1.27 -17.86
C LEU A 884 36.21 -0.02 -18.43
N VAL A 885 36.84 1.15 -18.29
CA VAL A 885 36.45 2.36 -19.05
C VAL A 885 36.84 2.20 -20.51
N ASN A 886 35.87 2.03 -21.40
CA ASN A 886 36.05 1.63 -22.79
C ASN A 886 35.02 2.23 -23.77
N GLY A 887 34.96 1.67 -24.98
CA GLY A 887 34.11 2.15 -26.07
C GLY A 887 32.60 2.09 -25.78
N ASP A 888 32.17 1.19 -24.90
CA ASP A 888 30.78 1.05 -24.50
C ASP A 888 30.36 2.19 -23.55
N ASP A 889 31.25 2.66 -22.67
CA ASP A 889 31.05 3.86 -21.84
C ASP A 889 31.00 5.13 -22.70
N LEU A 890 31.96 5.26 -23.64
CA LEU A 890 31.97 6.36 -24.59
C LEU A 890 30.68 6.45 -25.40
N GLY A 891 30.17 5.29 -25.83
CA GLY A 891 28.89 5.21 -26.55
C GLY A 891 27.70 5.68 -25.71
N THR A 892 27.73 5.39 -24.41
CA THR A 892 26.71 5.81 -23.44
C THR A 892 26.74 7.32 -23.23
N LEU A 893 27.92 7.90 -22.97
CA LEU A 893 28.09 9.34 -22.77
C LEU A 893 27.68 10.15 -24.01
N LEU A 894 28.15 9.76 -25.20
CA LEU A 894 27.79 10.43 -26.46
C LEU A 894 26.30 10.31 -26.80
N GLY A 895 25.62 9.27 -26.30
CA GLY A 895 24.19 9.07 -26.48
C GLY A 895 23.31 10.11 -25.76
N LEU A 896 23.90 10.83 -24.80
CA LEU A 896 23.22 11.78 -23.92
C LEU A 896 23.66 13.24 -24.14
N TRP A 897 24.44 13.50 -25.20
CA TRP A 897 25.05 14.80 -25.50
C TRP A 897 24.04 15.97 -25.54
N GLY A 898 24.36 17.07 -24.84
CA GLY A 898 23.57 18.31 -24.81
C GLY A 898 23.08 18.74 -23.42
N GLU A 899 22.17 19.73 -23.38
CA GLU A 899 21.59 20.27 -22.14
C GLU A 899 20.99 19.16 -21.29
N CYS A 900 21.46 19.06 -20.04
CA CYS A 900 21.00 18.09 -19.08
C CYS A 900 20.62 18.79 -17.76
N ASP A 901 19.34 18.71 -17.41
CA ASP A 901 18.81 19.28 -16.17
C ASP A 901 18.66 18.16 -15.14
N PRO A 902 19.40 18.23 -14.02
CA PRO A 902 20.65 17.52 -13.77
C PRO A 902 20.62 16.01 -14.05
N CYS A 903 21.71 15.46 -14.58
CA CYS A 903 21.88 14.01 -14.77
C CYS A 903 23.26 13.50 -14.35
N GLU A 904 23.31 12.21 -14.01
CA GLU A 904 24.47 11.47 -13.51
C GLU A 904 25.67 11.37 -14.47
N PHE A 905 25.54 11.89 -15.69
CA PHE A 905 26.53 11.76 -16.78
C PHE A 905 27.20 13.09 -17.16
N ASP A 906 26.82 14.17 -16.48
CA ASP A 906 27.51 15.46 -16.50
C ASP A 906 28.57 15.42 -15.37
N PHE A 907 29.78 14.95 -15.70
CA PHE A 907 30.86 14.69 -14.76
C PHE A 907 31.50 15.97 -14.23
N ASP A 908 31.42 17.08 -14.98
CA ASP A 908 31.90 18.39 -14.54
C ASP A 908 30.80 19.30 -13.97
N CYS A 909 29.54 18.84 -14.07
CA CYS A 909 28.34 19.45 -13.52
C CYS A 909 28.07 20.87 -14.03
N ASN A 910 28.40 21.13 -15.29
CA ASN A 910 28.20 22.42 -15.93
C ASN A 910 26.76 22.62 -16.50
N GLY A 911 25.93 21.58 -16.46
CA GLY A 911 24.55 21.56 -16.95
C GLY A 911 24.40 21.09 -18.41
N GLU A 912 25.49 20.68 -19.05
CA GLU A 912 25.53 20.13 -20.40
C GLU A 912 26.45 18.91 -20.41
N ILE A 913 26.03 17.82 -21.07
CA ILE A 913 26.97 16.74 -21.39
C ILE A 913 27.75 17.17 -22.63
N ASP A 914 29.03 17.50 -22.44
CA ASP A 914 29.88 18.14 -23.44
C ASP A 914 31.32 17.57 -23.54
N GLU A 915 32.19 18.29 -24.25
CA GLU A 915 33.59 17.90 -24.45
C GLU A 915 34.40 17.73 -23.16
N SER A 916 33.99 18.36 -22.06
CA SER A 916 34.66 18.29 -20.75
C SER A 916 34.39 16.94 -20.09
N ASP A 917 33.14 16.47 -20.13
CA ASP A 917 32.74 15.16 -19.63
C ASP A 917 33.41 14.05 -20.43
N LEU A 918 33.46 14.25 -21.74
CA LEU A 918 34.19 13.37 -22.64
C LEU A 918 35.69 13.31 -22.29
N GLY A 919 36.27 14.44 -21.88
CA GLY A 919 37.63 14.51 -21.37
C GLY A 919 37.82 13.68 -20.10
N TYR A 920 36.89 13.79 -19.15
CA TYR A 920 36.92 13.01 -17.90
C TYR A 920 36.88 11.50 -18.15
N LEU A 921 36.01 11.06 -19.07
CA LEU A 921 35.91 9.66 -19.48
C LEU A 921 37.22 9.15 -20.09
N PHE A 922 37.87 9.95 -20.94
CA PHE A 922 39.15 9.55 -21.54
C PHE A 922 40.33 9.54 -20.57
N ASP A 923 40.32 10.38 -19.53
CA ASP A 923 41.37 10.38 -18.51
C ASP A 923 41.39 9.09 -17.66
N HIS A 924 40.25 8.40 -17.58
CA HIS A 924 40.08 7.14 -16.86
C HIS A 924 40.08 5.92 -17.78
N TRP A 925 40.42 6.09 -19.06
CA TRP A 925 40.35 5.03 -20.07
C TRP A 925 41.26 3.84 -19.76
N THR A 926 40.68 2.64 -19.66
CA THR A 926 41.41 1.40 -19.34
C THR A 926 41.31 0.31 -20.41
N GLY A 927 40.46 0.50 -21.43
CA GLY A 927 40.12 -0.51 -22.46
C GLY A 927 40.88 -0.45 -23.78
#